data_AF-A0AAW4N486-F1
#
_entry.id   AF-A0AAW4N486-F1
#
_cell.length_a   1.000
_cell.length_b   1.000
_cell.length_c   1.000
_cell.angle_alpha   90.00
_cell.angle_beta   90.00
_cell.angle_gamma   90.00
#
_symmetry.space_group_name_H-M   'P 1'
#
loop_
_entity.id
_entity.type
_entity.pdbx_description
1 polymer ?
#
loop_
_entity_poly.entity_id
_entity_poly.type
_entity_poly.pdbx_seq_one_letter_code
_entity_poly.pdbx_strand_id
1 'polypeptide(L)'
;MELSDRVKYKKSLADLTDQLNRSVSSSSTDIVIALSRKGPRLLEFLKRNFHLKPMNVVTEHALPFLFDKINNDKENKYRLFIVDDAIYFGSSILGLKEEIDIYISAYGLNNRVEIVGIYSCIKDKESMDFSSIPVYSTSDIRTGYGHFFVKNVMKDLQSLGKSLEVEFPAVKYTLGQTVDSESLKQQLVFAFGKNKVYSIDRCEGIESISVILSDVQESTFRKFRVFLQGNTITVVTIAPELVTTNFDMFKYVVFGSNEQVNRAWKNVIEKLTDVSKYLEGKAVSTRNLMRTAVVLLNYFSSLDTFCYYRKEFEDAIGNMHAGHLLQKTIDCGNLLNILGEGDDVTSIISAWSEAITDIAYKTNPNIDTEKGRKQSIAFELPVLADLEAGRLERTNLTQLLNCKMMEEALSAMFFNQTLMIERWSRGLNLNRQERLRFGYTFSYIWQFIWDNANRLNTDQLSQTIMHHWVDVQIDNGSIVPQYIIDHASQQWIRVFRPGENEDFTISHLGRLVVHVIQKMALDISDNAIVVNRRNLQGILAVIYDKMADQLNEEECNNKLSIDRSHKLYYRSDDLIDVLIRMFILTETPDGNISLHARICNNEFSRNTTLSQNLVLKIDELVKNILEEAGSDGNDVHLVYSNTINYFLSNLITIENIKRDLRDVGDFMGNAIRSLIKLHDQINDSRMLVANGKREYEENLSCYEMNYHVLQDADRYELSVALLPYLWKVRQIVHLENILIILYFADKETMNSYISMLENEGFVHELNTCELLDSLKVSQAFHENVGKDKVILLKLLGYLNNVILNF
;
A
#
# COMPACT_ATOMS: atom_id res chain seq x y z
N MET A 1 -6.59 -24.60 20.91
CA MET A 1 -6.83 -23.15 20.80
C MET A 1 -5.73 -22.62 19.88
N GLU A 2 -6.07 -22.16 18.67
CA GLU A 2 -5.05 -21.65 17.75
C GLU A 2 -4.43 -20.35 18.33
N LEU A 3 -3.12 -20.20 18.21
CA LEU A 3 -2.44 -18.96 18.58
C LEU A 3 -2.92 -17.83 17.67
N SER A 4 -3.15 -16.63 18.24
CA SER A 4 -3.45 -15.45 17.42
C SER A 4 -2.29 -15.12 16.49
N ASP A 5 -2.56 -14.50 15.34
CA ASP A 5 -1.54 -14.16 14.35
C ASP A 5 -0.40 -13.30 14.94
N ARG A 6 -0.71 -12.39 15.87
CA ARG A 6 0.31 -11.59 16.59
C ARG A 6 1.24 -12.46 17.46
N VAL A 7 0.69 -13.47 18.13
CA VAL A 7 1.49 -14.39 18.94
C VAL A 7 2.32 -15.31 18.04
N LYS A 8 1.74 -15.79 16.93
CA LYS A 8 2.47 -16.56 15.90
C LYS A 8 3.63 -15.74 15.32
N TYR A 9 3.42 -14.46 15.04
CA TYR A 9 4.45 -13.54 14.55
C TYR A 9 5.63 -13.41 15.53
N LYS A 10 5.36 -13.11 16.81
CA LYS A 10 6.43 -13.01 17.81
C LYS A 10 7.15 -14.35 18.02
N LYS A 11 6.40 -15.45 18.00
CA LYS A 11 6.97 -16.80 18.13
C LYS A 11 7.88 -17.14 16.95
N SER A 12 7.51 -16.80 15.71
CA SER A 12 8.35 -17.15 14.55
C SER A 12 9.70 -16.42 14.55
N LEU A 13 9.75 -15.17 15.04
CA LEU A 13 11.00 -14.43 15.26
C LEU A 13 11.88 -15.08 16.35
N ALA A 14 11.26 -15.51 17.46
CA ALA A 14 11.96 -16.20 18.54
C ALA A 14 12.47 -17.58 18.09
N ASP A 15 11.66 -18.36 17.38
CA ASP A 15 12.02 -19.67 16.86
C ASP A 15 13.19 -19.58 15.87
N LEU A 16 13.19 -18.59 14.95
CA LEU A 16 14.32 -18.33 14.06
C LEU A 16 15.59 -18.01 14.86
N THR A 17 15.48 -17.16 15.88
CA THR A 17 16.62 -16.78 16.72
C THR A 17 17.20 -17.98 17.46
N ASP A 18 16.35 -18.81 18.06
CA ASP A 18 16.73 -20.03 18.76
C ASP A 18 17.43 -21.04 17.84
N GLN A 19 16.89 -21.22 16.63
CA GLN A 19 17.48 -22.12 15.63
C GLN A 19 18.86 -21.64 15.20
N LEU A 20 19.02 -20.36 14.85
CA LEU A 20 20.32 -19.81 14.46
C LEU A 20 21.33 -19.88 15.61
N ASN A 21 20.92 -19.55 16.83
CA ASN A 21 21.78 -19.60 18.03
C ASN A 21 22.26 -21.02 18.40
N ARG A 22 21.52 -22.06 17.99
CA ARG A 22 21.87 -23.48 18.18
C ARG A 22 22.73 -24.01 17.03
N SER A 23 22.43 -23.61 15.80
CA SER A 23 23.07 -24.13 14.59
C SER A 23 24.41 -23.48 14.28
N VAL A 24 24.54 -22.16 14.52
CA VAL A 24 25.76 -21.39 14.25
C VAL A 24 26.64 -21.38 15.50
N SER A 25 27.83 -21.94 15.39
CA SER A 25 28.76 -22.16 16.51
C SER A 25 30.11 -21.45 16.36
N SER A 26 30.54 -21.17 15.13
CA SER A 26 31.85 -20.61 14.81
C SER A 26 31.71 -19.26 14.11
N SER A 27 32.31 -18.21 14.66
CA SER A 27 32.30 -16.88 14.02
C SER A 27 33.25 -16.77 12.83
N SER A 28 34.14 -17.75 12.61
CA SER A 28 35.13 -17.73 11.53
C SER A 28 34.76 -18.62 10.33
N THR A 29 34.11 -19.75 10.58
CA THR A 29 33.83 -20.79 9.57
C THR A 29 32.35 -21.03 9.30
N ASP A 30 31.46 -20.53 10.16
CA ASP A 30 30.03 -20.51 9.89
C ASP A 30 29.63 -19.15 9.33
N ILE A 31 29.09 -19.16 8.11
CA ILE A 31 28.76 -17.95 7.37
C ILE A 31 27.25 -17.90 7.16
N VAL A 32 26.62 -16.85 7.67
CA VAL A 32 25.20 -16.57 7.49
C VAL A 32 25.05 -15.71 6.24
N ILE A 33 24.43 -16.25 5.20
CA ILE A 33 24.18 -15.55 3.94
C ILE A 33 22.72 -15.11 3.94
N ALA A 34 22.49 -13.82 4.18
CA ALA A 34 21.18 -13.20 4.20
C ALA A 34 20.91 -12.48 2.88
N LEU A 35 19.70 -12.57 2.33
CA LEU A 35 19.35 -11.83 1.12
C LEU A 35 19.42 -10.31 1.38
N SER A 36 20.22 -9.61 0.57
CA SER A 36 20.73 -8.21 0.72
C SER A 36 19.74 -7.10 1.07
N ARG A 37 18.44 -7.40 1.04
CA ARG A 37 17.36 -6.46 1.36
C ARG A 37 16.94 -6.62 2.83
N LYS A 38 15.87 -7.37 3.09
CA LYS A 38 15.27 -7.50 4.42
C LYS A 38 16.10 -8.36 5.37
N GLY A 39 16.80 -9.38 4.86
CA GLY A 39 17.52 -10.37 5.65
C GLY A 39 18.51 -9.78 6.66
N PRO A 40 19.48 -8.94 6.22
CA PRO A 40 20.43 -8.30 7.14
C PRO A 40 19.74 -7.46 8.22
N ARG A 41 18.70 -6.72 7.86
CA ARG A 41 17.94 -5.89 8.80
C ARG A 41 17.15 -6.73 9.80
N LEU A 42 16.56 -7.84 9.37
CA LEU A 42 15.95 -8.81 10.26
C LEU A 42 16.95 -9.32 11.30
N LEU A 43 18.16 -9.72 10.88
CA LEU A 43 19.18 -10.20 11.80
C LEU A 43 19.67 -9.10 12.77
N GLU A 44 19.79 -7.85 12.33
CA GLU A 44 20.05 -6.70 13.21
C GLU A 44 18.93 -6.50 14.24
N PHE A 45 17.67 -6.60 13.81
CA PHE A 45 16.50 -6.49 14.67
C PHE A 45 16.43 -7.62 15.70
N LEU A 46 16.68 -8.87 15.29
CA LEU A 46 16.71 -10.04 16.18
C LEU A 46 17.87 -9.94 17.18
N LYS A 47 19.02 -9.41 16.78
CA LYS A 47 20.13 -9.13 17.71
C LYS A 47 19.74 -8.12 18.78
N ARG A 48 19.02 -7.06 18.40
CA ARG A 48 18.59 -5.99 19.32
C ARG A 48 17.47 -6.44 20.26
N ASN A 49 16.51 -7.21 19.76
CA ASN A 49 15.24 -7.46 20.47
C ASN A 49 15.00 -8.91 20.89
N PHE A 50 15.71 -9.88 20.31
CA PHE A 50 15.52 -11.32 20.56
C PHE A 50 16.81 -12.03 21.01
N HIS A 51 17.87 -11.28 21.33
CA HIS A 51 19.15 -11.81 21.81
C HIS A 51 19.84 -12.80 20.85
N LEU A 52 19.72 -12.56 19.53
CA LEU A 52 20.54 -13.27 18.56
C LEU A 52 22.04 -13.03 18.83
N LYS A 53 22.83 -14.10 18.90
CA LYS A 53 24.28 -14.01 19.13
C LYS A 53 24.96 -13.30 17.95
N PRO A 54 26.14 -12.68 18.16
CA PRO A 54 26.95 -12.20 17.05
C PRO A 54 27.26 -13.33 16.05
N MET A 55 27.00 -13.10 14.77
CA MET A 55 27.24 -14.04 13.67
C MET A 55 27.94 -13.33 12.53
N ASN A 56 28.69 -14.08 11.72
CA ASN A 56 29.26 -13.56 10.49
C ASN A 56 28.19 -13.51 9.40
N VAL A 57 27.54 -12.35 9.26
CA VAL A 57 26.46 -12.11 8.31
C VAL A 57 27.03 -11.44 7.06
N VAL A 58 26.73 -12.02 5.91
CA VAL A 58 27.06 -11.49 4.59
C VAL A 58 25.84 -11.62 3.68
N THR A 59 25.92 -11.05 2.48
CA THR A 59 24.86 -11.12 1.47
C THR A 59 25.33 -11.82 0.20
N GLU A 60 24.42 -12.03 -0.75
CA GLU A 60 24.74 -12.59 -2.06
C GLU A 60 25.79 -11.76 -2.83
N HIS A 61 25.96 -10.49 -2.48
CA HIS A 61 26.97 -9.63 -3.08
C HIS A 61 28.38 -9.98 -2.61
N ALA A 62 28.53 -10.61 -1.45
CA ALA A 62 29.81 -11.01 -0.89
C ALA A 62 30.35 -12.33 -1.44
N LEU A 63 29.56 -13.09 -2.21
CA LEU A 63 29.98 -14.39 -2.73
C LEU A 63 31.34 -14.37 -3.48
N PRO A 64 31.62 -13.39 -4.38
CA PRO A 64 32.92 -13.31 -5.05
C PRO A 64 34.11 -13.29 -4.06
N PHE A 65 34.02 -12.45 -3.04
CA PHE A 65 35.08 -12.24 -2.04
C PHE A 65 35.16 -13.40 -1.04
N LEU A 66 33.98 -13.88 -0.59
CA LEU A 66 33.88 -14.99 0.34
C LEU A 66 34.54 -16.24 -0.23
N PHE A 67 34.25 -16.59 -1.48
CA PHE A 67 34.78 -17.80 -2.10
C PHE A 67 36.26 -17.69 -2.46
N ASP A 68 36.74 -16.51 -2.86
CA ASP A 68 38.18 -16.28 -3.01
C ASP A 68 38.93 -16.49 -1.69
N LYS A 69 38.39 -15.95 -0.59
CA LYS A 69 38.94 -16.17 0.76
C LYS A 69 38.95 -17.64 1.17
N ILE A 70 37.83 -18.35 1.00
CA ILE A 70 37.71 -19.78 1.35
C ILE A 70 38.72 -20.62 0.54
N ASN A 71 38.93 -20.26 -0.72
CA ASN A 71 39.90 -20.93 -1.58
C ASN A 71 41.34 -20.74 -1.07
N ASN A 72 41.66 -19.53 -0.58
CA ASN A 72 42.97 -19.18 -0.04
C ASN A 72 43.23 -19.78 1.36
N ASP A 73 42.19 -19.90 2.20
CA ASP A 73 42.28 -20.58 3.50
C ASP A 73 42.15 -22.09 3.31
N LYS A 74 43.25 -22.82 3.10
CA LYS A 74 43.21 -24.26 2.75
C LYS A 74 42.87 -25.21 3.91
N GLU A 75 42.98 -24.75 5.15
CA GLU A 75 42.96 -25.62 6.34
C GLU A 75 41.55 -25.80 6.91
N ASN A 76 40.64 -24.86 6.65
CA ASN A 76 39.33 -24.83 7.29
C ASN A 76 38.22 -25.49 6.45
N LYS A 77 37.15 -25.93 7.12
CA LYS A 77 35.88 -26.30 6.48
C LYS A 77 34.84 -25.24 6.82
N TYR A 78 34.02 -24.87 5.83
CA TYR A 78 33.04 -23.82 5.96
C TYR A 78 31.62 -24.37 5.86
N ARG A 79 30.73 -23.77 6.65
CA ARG A 79 29.31 -24.10 6.70
C ARG A 79 28.50 -22.87 6.39
N LEU A 80 27.61 -22.98 5.42
CA LEU A 80 26.80 -21.87 4.93
C LEU A 80 25.35 -22.03 5.40
N PHE A 81 24.79 -20.93 5.90
CA PHE A 81 23.43 -20.85 6.41
C PHE A 81 22.67 -19.78 5.63
N ILE A 82 21.68 -20.18 4.83
CA ILE A 82 20.88 -19.22 4.07
C ILE A 82 19.76 -18.69 4.96
N VAL A 83 19.59 -17.37 5.03
CA VAL A 83 18.57 -16.74 5.89
C VAL A 83 17.74 -15.73 5.13
N ASP A 84 16.43 -15.73 5.36
CA ASP A 84 15.52 -14.66 4.92
C ASP A 84 14.34 -14.51 5.89
N ASP A 85 13.53 -13.46 5.71
CA ASP A 85 12.36 -13.23 6.57
C ASP A 85 11.25 -14.26 6.35
N ALA A 86 10.94 -14.57 5.08
CA ALA A 86 9.85 -15.46 4.71
C ALA A 86 10.14 -16.24 3.43
N ILE A 87 9.62 -17.47 3.34
CA ILE A 87 9.63 -18.27 2.13
C ILE A 87 8.20 -18.40 1.60
N TYR A 88 7.83 -17.53 0.64
CA TYR A 88 6.55 -17.59 -0.06
C TYR A 88 6.59 -18.64 -1.19
N PHE A 89 7.02 -18.25 -2.39
CA PHE A 89 7.19 -19.18 -3.50
C PHE A 89 8.57 -19.87 -3.49
N GLY A 90 9.61 -19.19 -3.00
CA GLY A 90 10.96 -19.76 -2.85
C GLY A 90 11.96 -19.49 -3.99
N SER A 91 11.56 -18.79 -5.07
CA SER A 91 12.46 -18.48 -6.21
C SER A 91 13.77 -17.79 -5.81
N SER A 92 13.73 -16.83 -4.89
CA SER A 92 14.92 -16.06 -4.48
C SER A 92 15.92 -16.91 -3.68
N ILE A 93 15.41 -17.75 -2.79
CA ILE A 93 16.23 -18.68 -1.99
C ILE A 93 16.86 -19.75 -2.89
N LEU A 94 16.08 -20.32 -3.81
CA LEU A 94 16.59 -21.29 -4.76
C LEU A 94 17.68 -20.68 -5.62
N GLY A 95 17.49 -19.43 -6.06
CA GLY A 95 18.49 -18.78 -6.88
C GLY A 95 19.79 -18.46 -6.15
N LEU A 96 19.71 -18.06 -4.88
CA LEU A 96 20.89 -17.90 -4.05
C LEU A 96 21.64 -19.23 -3.84
N LYS A 97 20.90 -20.31 -3.57
CA LYS A 97 21.48 -21.66 -3.44
C LYS A 97 22.21 -22.05 -4.73
N GLU A 98 21.58 -21.88 -5.90
CA GLU A 98 22.19 -22.17 -7.19
C GLU A 98 23.45 -21.33 -7.42
N GLU A 99 23.44 -20.05 -7.09
CA GLU A 99 24.64 -19.19 -7.14
C GLU A 99 25.78 -19.74 -6.27
N ILE A 100 25.49 -20.09 -5.02
CA ILE A 100 26.46 -20.67 -4.07
C ILE A 100 27.05 -21.98 -4.61
N ASP A 101 26.20 -22.90 -5.10
CA ASP A 101 26.65 -24.19 -5.65
C ASP A 101 27.58 -24.00 -6.84
N ILE A 102 27.31 -22.99 -7.69
CA ILE A 102 28.18 -22.68 -8.84
C ILE A 102 29.56 -22.21 -8.38
N TYR A 103 29.63 -21.38 -7.33
CA TYR A 103 30.90 -20.95 -6.73
C TYR A 103 31.65 -22.12 -6.10
N ILE A 104 30.98 -22.98 -5.32
CA ILE A 104 31.59 -24.20 -4.75
C ILE A 104 32.20 -25.05 -5.86
N SER A 105 31.46 -25.25 -6.95
CA SER A 105 31.94 -26.00 -8.12
C SER A 105 33.10 -25.31 -8.84
N ALA A 106 33.05 -23.98 -9.03
CA ALA A 106 34.08 -23.23 -9.76
C ALA A 106 35.44 -23.30 -9.06
N TYR A 107 35.44 -23.21 -7.73
CA TYR A 107 36.65 -23.30 -6.91
C TYR A 107 37.01 -24.73 -6.48
N GLY A 108 36.23 -25.75 -6.87
CA GLY A 108 36.50 -27.14 -6.52
C GLY A 108 36.35 -27.46 -5.02
N LEU A 109 35.42 -26.79 -4.33
CA LEU A 109 35.30 -26.78 -2.87
C LEU A 109 34.28 -27.78 -2.29
N ASN A 110 33.78 -28.73 -3.09
CA ASN A 110 32.71 -29.67 -2.71
C ASN A 110 32.97 -30.45 -1.41
N ASN A 111 34.25 -30.68 -1.05
CA ASN A 111 34.63 -31.44 0.15
C ASN A 111 34.87 -30.54 1.38
N ARG A 112 34.75 -29.22 1.22
CA ARG A 112 35.15 -28.21 2.21
C ARG A 112 34.07 -27.18 2.53
N VAL A 113 33.09 -27.01 1.65
CA VAL A 113 31.98 -26.07 1.82
C VAL A 113 30.68 -26.84 1.69
N GLU A 114 29.79 -26.67 2.67
CA GLU A 114 28.45 -27.25 2.65
C GLU A 114 27.38 -26.20 3.00
N ILE A 115 26.21 -26.30 2.37
CA ILE A 115 25.01 -25.54 2.76
C ILE A 115 24.26 -26.37 3.80
N VAL A 116 24.28 -25.93 5.06
CA VAL A 116 23.75 -26.70 6.20
C VAL A 116 22.23 -26.60 6.30
N GLY A 117 21.66 -25.47 5.93
CA GLY A 117 20.22 -25.26 6.04
C GLY A 117 19.76 -23.90 5.55
N ILE A 118 18.45 -23.82 5.34
CA ILE A 118 17.73 -22.60 5.01
C ILE A 118 16.87 -22.25 6.22
N TYR A 119 16.97 -21.01 6.68
CA TYR A 119 16.32 -20.53 7.90
C TYR A 119 15.41 -19.35 7.55
N SER A 120 14.20 -19.39 8.08
CA SER A 120 13.22 -18.32 7.87
C SER A 120 12.22 -18.29 9.02
N CYS A 121 11.61 -17.14 9.28
CA CYS A 121 10.54 -17.06 10.26
C CYS A 121 9.36 -17.95 9.84
N ILE A 122 8.97 -17.88 8.56
CA ILE A 122 7.79 -18.57 8.03
C ILE A 122 8.03 -19.20 6.67
N LYS A 123 7.31 -20.27 6.38
CA LYS A 123 7.30 -20.92 5.07
C LYS A 123 5.88 -21.23 4.65
N ASP A 124 5.54 -20.82 3.43
CA ASP A 124 4.26 -21.15 2.82
C ASP A 124 4.20 -22.62 2.41
N LYS A 125 3.01 -23.22 2.53
CA LYS A 125 2.78 -24.65 2.29
C LYS A 125 3.02 -25.02 0.81
N GLU A 126 2.77 -24.08 -0.10
CA GLU A 126 2.96 -24.24 -1.55
C GLU A 126 4.34 -23.80 -2.05
N SER A 127 5.27 -23.48 -1.15
CA SER A 127 6.64 -23.10 -1.51
C SER A 127 7.40 -24.23 -2.21
N MET A 128 8.41 -23.86 -3.01
CA MET A 128 9.28 -24.82 -3.69
C MET A 128 9.95 -25.81 -2.74
N ASP A 129 10.19 -27.00 -3.25
CA ASP A 129 11.09 -27.96 -2.64
C ASP A 129 12.56 -27.52 -2.83
N PHE A 130 13.33 -27.56 -1.74
CA PHE A 130 14.75 -27.23 -1.70
C PHE A 130 15.63 -28.49 -1.64
N SER A 131 15.10 -29.62 -2.10
CA SER A 131 15.80 -30.90 -2.20
C SER A 131 16.22 -31.40 -0.81
N SER A 132 17.46 -31.87 -0.66
CA SER A 132 17.97 -32.45 0.60
C SER A 132 18.34 -31.43 1.68
N ILE A 133 18.25 -30.12 1.41
CA ILE A 133 18.66 -29.09 2.37
C ILE A 133 17.56 -28.92 3.43
N PRO A 134 17.87 -29.07 4.73
CA PRO A 134 16.91 -28.83 5.79
C PRO A 134 16.40 -27.39 5.78
N VAL A 135 15.08 -27.22 5.89
CA VAL A 135 14.42 -25.92 6.01
C VAL A 135 13.85 -25.75 7.40
N TYR A 136 14.33 -24.74 8.12
CA TYR A 136 13.91 -24.41 9.47
C TYR A 136 13.01 -23.19 9.44
N SER A 137 11.73 -23.38 9.71
CA SER A 137 10.72 -22.33 9.65
C SER A 137 9.44 -22.73 10.40
N THR A 138 8.62 -21.75 10.72
CA THR A 138 7.24 -22.01 11.15
C THR A 138 6.41 -22.41 9.92
N SER A 139 5.98 -23.67 9.86
CA SER A 139 5.31 -24.26 8.68
C SER A 139 3.79 -24.33 8.77
N ASP A 140 3.19 -24.07 9.95
CA ASP A 140 1.74 -24.07 10.13
C ASP A 140 1.16 -22.65 10.14
N ILE A 141 1.20 -22.04 8.96
CA ILE A 141 0.58 -20.74 8.70
C ILE A 141 -0.71 -20.93 7.90
N ARG A 142 -1.73 -20.11 8.21
CA ARG A 142 -2.98 -20.07 7.45
C ARG A 142 -2.74 -19.36 6.10
N THR A 143 -3.61 -19.62 5.12
CA THR A 143 -3.63 -18.86 3.87
C THR A 143 -3.79 -17.36 4.15
N GLY A 144 -3.06 -16.53 3.41
CA GLY A 144 -3.05 -15.07 3.59
C GLY A 144 -2.22 -14.54 4.76
N TYR A 145 -1.72 -15.40 5.67
CA TYR A 145 -0.88 -14.98 6.81
C TYR A 145 0.39 -14.22 6.38
N GLY A 146 0.91 -14.51 5.18
CA GLY A 146 2.06 -13.83 4.61
C GLY A 146 1.91 -12.31 4.55
N HIS A 147 0.74 -11.80 4.16
CA HIS A 147 0.46 -10.36 4.11
C HIS A 147 0.50 -9.73 5.51
N PHE A 148 -0.07 -10.40 6.50
CA PHE A 148 0.02 -9.96 7.90
C PHE A 148 1.47 -9.99 8.39
N PHE A 149 2.22 -11.07 8.12
CA PHE A 149 3.60 -11.22 8.54
C PHE A 149 4.51 -10.12 7.98
N VAL A 150 4.50 -9.91 6.66
CA VAL A 150 5.38 -8.91 6.03
C VAL A 150 5.08 -7.51 6.54
N LYS A 151 3.80 -7.14 6.70
CA LYS A 151 3.43 -5.83 7.24
C LYS A 151 4.02 -5.60 8.64
N ASN A 152 3.97 -6.59 9.52
CA ASN A 152 4.53 -6.48 10.87
C ASN A 152 6.06 -6.50 10.86
N VAL A 153 6.70 -7.35 10.05
CA VAL A 153 8.17 -7.36 9.97
C VAL A 153 8.69 -6.02 9.46
N MET A 154 8.05 -5.43 8.46
CA MET A 154 8.45 -4.12 7.92
C MET A 154 8.33 -3.01 8.98
N LYS A 155 7.25 -2.98 9.77
CA LYS A 155 7.11 -2.07 10.92
C LYS A 155 8.25 -2.23 11.92
N ASP A 156 8.61 -3.47 12.25
CA ASP A 156 9.72 -3.76 13.17
C ASP A 156 11.08 -3.33 12.60
N LEU A 157 11.35 -3.58 11.31
CA LEU A 157 12.60 -3.17 10.67
C LEU A 157 12.76 -1.63 10.60
N GLN A 158 11.65 -0.89 10.48
CA GLN A 158 11.66 0.58 10.49
C GLN A 158 12.16 1.17 11.81
N SER A 159 12.15 0.41 12.91
CA SER A 159 12.69 0.82 14.22
C SER A 159 14.23 0.88 14.29
N LEU A 160 14.92 0.39 13.24
CA LEU A 160 16.39 0.36 13.18
C LEU A 160 17.01 1.69 12.75
N GLY A 161 16.24 2.60 12.13
CA GLY A 161 16.76 3.89 11.67
C GLY A 161 17.78 3.77 10.52
N LYS A 162 17.54 2.80 9.63
CA LYS A 162 18.40 2.50 8.47
C LYS A 162 17.56 2.25 7.22
N SER A 163 18.17 2.40 6.05
CA SER A 163 17.59 1.88 4.80
C SER A 163 17.52 0.36 4.83
N LEU A 164 16.51 -0.22 4.20
CA LEU A 164 16.42 -1.68 4.04
C LEU A 164 17.59 -2.21 3.21
N GLU A 165 17.97 -1.49 2.17
CA GLU A 165 19.02 -1.88 1.25
C GLU A 165 20.41 -1.68 1.91
N VAL A 166 21.27 -2.69 1.78
CA VAL A 166 22.66 -2.62 2.27
C VAL A 166 23.61 -1.92 1.31
N GLU A 167 23.19 -1.65 0.07
CA GLU A 167 24.03 -1.07 -0.99
C GLU A 167 24.42 0.39 -0.76
N PHE A 168 23.73 1.08 0.15
CA PHE A 168 23.98 2.50 0.42
C PHE A 168 24.76 2.73 1.72
N PRO A 169 25.76 3.61 1.71
CA PRO A 169 26.52 3.99 2.90
C PRO A 169 25.66 4.82 3.85
N ALA A 170 26.03 4.81 5.13
CA ALA A 170 25.45 5.71 6.13
C ALA A 170 26.53 6.51 6.86
N VAL A 171 26.37 7.83 6.91
CA VAL A 171 27.23 8.75 7.68
C VAL A 171 26.49 9.15 8.95
N LYS A 172 27.12 8.92 10.11
CA LYS A 172 26.54 9.19 11.43
C LYS A 172 27.19 10.41 12.06
N TYR A 173 26.33 11.32 12.54
CA TYR A 173 26.68 12.47 13.36
C TYR A 173 26.12 12.28 14.76
N THR A 174 26.96 12.42 15.78
CA THR A 174 26.54 12.44 17.19
C THR A 174 26.73 13.84 17.74
N LEU A 175 25.66 14.42 18.28
CA LEU A 175 25.63 15.79 18.79
C LEU A 175 25.56 15.82 20.31
N GLY A 176 25.82 17.00 20.88
CA GLY A 176 25.76 17.22 22.33
C GLY A 176 24.35 17.15 22.92
N GLN A 177 23.31 17.34 22.10
CA GLN A 177 21.92 17.36 22.53
C GLN A 177 21.00 16.59 21.57
N THR A 178 19.80 16.27 22.03
CA THR A 178 18.74 15.68 21.20
C THR A 178 18.41 16.59 20.01
N VAL A 179 18.21 15.99 18.85
CA VAL A 179 17.88 16.68 17.61
C VAL A 179 16.39 16.98 17.55
N ASP A 180 16.05 18.24 17.31
CA ASP A 180 14.70 18.64 16.95
C ASP A 180 14.49 18.46 15.44
N SER A 181 13.53 17.62 15.06
CA SER A 181 13.30 17.24 13.67
C SER A 181 12.78 18.40 12.83
N GLU A 182 11.87 19.21 13.37
CA GLU A 182 11.31 20.35 12.67
C GLU A 182 12.36 21.46 12.47
N SER A 183 13.20 21.74 13.46
CA SER A 183 14.35 22.65 13.29
C SER A 183 15.30 22.18 12.20
N LEU A 184 15.72 20.91 12.22
CA LEU A 184 16.59 20.36 11.18
C LEU A 184 15.94 20.45 9.78
N LYS A 185 14.65 20.08 9.68
CA LYS A 185 13.90 20.19 8.42
C LYS A 185 13.88 21.62 7.90
N GLN A 186 13.65 22.61 8.74
CA GLN A 186 13.66 24.02 8.35
C GLN A 186 15.04 24.45 7.83
N GLN A 187 16.11 24.03 8.49
CA GLN A 187 17.48 24.32 8.03
C GLN A 187 17.80 23.62 6.70
N LEU A 188 17.35 22.37 6.52
CA LEU A 188 17.48 21.66 5.24
C LEU A 188 16.66 22.32 4.13
N VAL A 189 15.44 22.78 4.42
CA VAL A 189 14.61 23.56 3.47
C VAL A 189 15.31 24.86 3.08
N PHE A 190 15.98 25.53 4.02
CA PHE A 190 16.77 26.73 3.73
C PHE A 190 17.97 26.41 2.82
N ALA A 191 18.67 25.31 3.07
CA ALA A 191 19.86 24.91 2.32
C ALA A 191 19.55 24.35 0.92
N PHE A 192 18.52 23.50 0.78
CA PHE A 192 18.23 22.76 -0.45
C PHE A 192 16.94 23.20 -1.17
N GLY A 193 16.09 23.97 -0.51
CA GLY A 193 14.82 24.46 -1.05
C GLY A 193 13.61 23.59 -0.70
N LYS A 194 12.46 24.26 -0.51
CA LYS A 194 11.19 23.63 -0.07
C LYS A 194 10.68 22.49 -0.97
N ASN A 195 10.98 22.53 -2.28
CA ASN A 195 10.52 21.52 -3.24
C ASN A 195 11.45 20.28 -3.27
N LYS A 196 12.54 20.28 -2.50
CA LYS A 196 13.51 19.18 -2.45
C LYS A 196 13.50 18.47 -1.10
N VAL A 197 12.81 18.98 -0.08
CA VAL A 197 12.85 18.45 1.28
C VAL A 197 11.46 18.01 1.73
N TYR A 198 11.35 16.82 2.31
CA TYR A 198 10.11 16.30 2.88
C TYR A 198 10.38 15.40 4.07
N SER A 199 9.40 15.33 4.98
CA SER A 199 9.39 14.38 6.11
C SER A 199 8.59 13.14 5.73
N ILE A 200 8.98 12.01 6.31
CA ILE A 200 8.14 10.81 6.37
C ILE A 200 7.78 10.63 7.83
N ASP A 201 6.57 11.04 8.17
CA ASP A 201 5.99 10.84 9.49
C ASP A 201 5.59 9.37 9.61
N ARG A 202 5.97 8.73 10.72
CA ARG A 202 5.71 7.30 10.94
C ARG A 202 4.83 7.11 12.16
N CYS A 203 3.79 6.30 12.03
CA CYS A 203 2.99 5.85 13.17
C CYS A 203 3.83 5.01 14.14
N GLU A 204 4.80 4.24 13.62
CA GLU A 204 5.75 3.43 14.38
C GLU A 204 7.13 3.52 13.72
N GLY A 205 8.19 3.69 14.51
CA GLY A 205 9.57 3.73 14.01
C GLY A 205 10.24 5.10 14.13
N ILE A 206 11.38 5.25 13.44
CA ILE A 206 12.21 6.47 13.49
C ILE A 206 11.77 7.45 12.42
N GLU A 207 11.49 8.70 12.82
CA GLU A 207 11.20 9.81 11.91
C GLU A 207 12.36 9.99 10.92
N SER A 208 12.02 10.31 9.67
CA SER A 208 13.02 10.57 8.65
C SER A 208 12.71 11.79 7.80
N ILE A 209 13.75 12.52 7.45
CA ILE A 209 13.71 13.66 6.53
C ILE A 209 14.51 13.28 5.30
N SER A 210 13.97 13.54 4.12
CA SER A 210 14.66 13.26 2.85
C SER A 210 14.96 14.55 2.09
N VAL A 211 16.12 14.58 1.45
CA VAL A 211 16.59 15.69 0.61
C VAL A 211 16.88 15.17 -0.79
N ILE A 212 16.14 15.65 -1.77
CA ILE A 212 16.28 15.32 -3.18
C ILE A 212 17.48 16.08 -3.75
N LEU A 213 18.40 15.37 -4.40
CA LEU A 213 19.63 15.95 -4.96
C LEU A 213 19.58 16.01 -6.48
N SER A 214 19.00 15.00 -7.14
CA SER A 214 18.87 14.95 -8.60
C SER A 214 17.65 15.72 -9.11
N ASP A 215 17.76 16.22 -10.34
CA ASP A 215 16.61 16.72 -11.08
C ASP A 215 15.77 15.58 -11.66
N VAL A 216 14.50 15.87 -11.96
CA VAL A 216 13.54 14.86 -12.40
C VAL A 216 13.89 14.19 -13.74
N GLN A 217 14.60 14.91 -14.60
CA GLN A 217 14.99 14.41 -15.92
C GLN A 217 16.19 13.46 -15.86
N GLU A 218 16.89 13.39 -14.73
CA GLU A 218 18.00 12.47 -14.54
C GLU A 218 17.46 11.06 -14.39
N SER A 219 18.10 10.10 -15.06
CA SER A 219 17.78 8.68 -14.86
C SER A 219 18.17 8.18 -13.46
N THR A 220 19.17 8.83 -12.87
CA THR A 220 19.71 8.52 -11.55
C THR A 220 18.92 9.25 -10.48
N PHE A 221 18.40 8.49 -9.51
CA PHE A 221 17.61 8.99 -8.40
C PHE A 221 18.52 9.28 -7.19
N ARG A 222 19.02 10.51 -7.07
CA ARG A 222 19.95 10.91 -6.01
C ARG A 222 19.26 11.61 -4.86
N LYS A 223 19.57 11.19 -3.62
CA LYS A 223 19.01 11.81 -2.41
C LYS A 223 19.77 11.47 -1.13
N PHE A 224 19.51 12.26 -0.09
CA PHE A 224 19.77 11.89 1.30
C PHE A 224 18.48 11.40 1.96
N ARG A 225 18.59 10.33 2.76
CA ARG A 225 17.59 9.91 3.74
C ARG A 225 18.18 10.05 5.13
N VAL A 226 17.62 10.94 5.93
CA VAL A 226 18.14 11.36 7.23
C VAL A 226 17.26 10.78 8.32
N PHE A 227 17.80 9.89 9.14
CA PHE A 227 17.11 9.27 10.27
C PHE A 227 17.54 9.92 11.59
N LEU A 228 16.57 10.23 12.45
CA LEU A 228 16.79 10.97 13.69
C LEU A 228 16.53 10.10 14.92
N GLN A 229 17.55 9.90 15.75
CA GLN A 229 17.42 9.10 16.96
C GLN A 229 18.15 9.75 18.13
N GLY A 230 17.39 10.42 19.01
CA GLY A 230 17.95 11.13 20.14
C GLY A 230 18.93 12.22 19.68
N ASN A 231 20.19 12.12 20.07
CA ASN A 231 21.26 13.03 19.66
C ASN A 231 22.03 12.59 18.40
N THR A 232 21.53 11.58 17.69
CA THR A 232 22.20 11.00 16.52
C THR A 232 21.42 11.29 15.24
N ILE A 233 22.14 11.78 14.23
CA ILE A 233 21.66 11.92 12.85
C ILE A 233 22.37 10.88 12.00
N THR A 234 21.61 10.03 11.32
CA THR A 234 22.16 9.06 10.35
C THR A 234 21.73 9.44 8.94
N VAL A 235 22.68 9.77 8.08
CA VAL A 235 22.45 10.13 6.69
C VAL A 235 22.77 8.93 5.82
N VAL A 236 21.74 8.32 5.22
CA VAL A 236 21.92 7.36 4.13
C VAL A 236 21.97 8.12 2.83
N THR A 237 23.08 8.01 2.11
CA THR A 237 23.24 8.64 0.81
C THR A 237 22.93 7.65 -0.29
N ILE A 238 22.05 8.03 -1.20
CA ILE A 238 21.57 7.19 -2.30
C ILE A 238 21.98 7.84 -3.61
N ALA A 239 22.93 7.23 -4.31
CA ALA A 239 23.36 7.64 -5.65
C ALA A 239 23.58 6.40 -6.54
N PRO A 240 22.51 5.87 -7.16
CA PRO A 240 22.62 4.77 -8.11
C PRO A 240 23.10 5.29 -9.47
N GLU A 241 24.06 4.60 -10.07
CA GLU A 241 24.62 4.93 -11.38
C GLU A 241 24.04 4.02 -12.48
N LEU A 242 23.94 4.55 -13.70
CA LEU A 242 23.73 3.74 -14.90
C LEU A 242 25.08 3.20 -15.37
N VAL A 243 25.18 1.89 -15.57
CA VAL A 243 26.47 1.25 -15.87
C VAL A 243 26.35 0.37 -17.10
N THR A 244 27.34 0.44 -18.00
CA THR A 244 27.39 -0.50 -19.13
C THR A 244 27.69 -1.91 -18.65
N THR A 245 27.33 -2.91 -19.45
CA THR A 245 27.58 -4.33 -19.15
C THR A 245 29.06 -4.73 -19.24
N ASN A 246 29.96 -3.81 -19.59
CA ASN A 246 31.38 -4.09 -19.75
C ASN A 246 32.15 -3.97 -18.43
N PHE A 247 32.55 -5.11 -17.86
CA PHE A 247 33.32 -5.19 -16.62
C PHE A 247 34.66 -4.44 -16.67
N ASP A 248 35.33 -4.41 -17.82
CA ASP A 248 36.61 -3.71 -17.97
C ASP A 248 36.50 -2.20 -17.76
N MET A 249 35.30 -1.63 -17.87
CA MET A 249 35.10 -0.19 -17.73
C MET A 249 35.24 0.27 -16.27
N PHE A 250 35.05 -0.61 -15.30
CA PHE A 250 35.12 -0.27 -13.87
C PHE A 250 36.51 0.21 -13.44
N LYS A 251 37.59 -0.25 -14.09
CA LYS A 251 38.97 0.17 -13.79
C LYS A 251 39.26 1.63 -14.13
N TYR A 252 38.42 2.25 -14.96
CA TYR A 252 38.54 3.65 -15.35
C TYR A 252 37.69 4.59 -14.50
N VAL A 253 36.86 4.07 -13.60
CA VAL A 253 36.09 4.87 -12.66
C VAL A 253 37.04 5.50 -11.63
N VAL A 254 36.81 6.78 -11.34
CA VAL A 254 37.57 7.60 -10.40
C VAL A 254 36.59 8.38 -9.54
N PHE A 255 36.87 8.49 -8.24
CA PHE A 255 36.07 9.25 -7.27
C PHE A 255 36.87 10.42 -6.73
N GLY A 256 36.39 11.63 -7.01
CA GLY A 256 36.98 12.90 -6.58
C GLY A 256 38.50 12.97 -6.70
N SER A 257 39.12 13.71 -5.78
CA SER A 257 40.55 14.02 -5.80
C SER A 257 41.41 13.19 -4.84
N ASN A 258 40.83 12.30 -4.02
CA ASN A 258 41.59 11.57 -3.00
C ASN A 258 42.25 10.29 -3.58
N GLU A 259 43.58 10.18 -3.48
CA GLU A 259 44.33 9.04 -4.02
C GLU A 259 44.01 7.73 -3.30
N GLN A 260 43.81 7.76 -1.97
CA GLN A 260 43.55 6.55 -1.19
C GLN A 260 42.19 5.95 -1.53
N VAL A 261 41.16 6.78 -1.72
CA VAL A 261 39.82 6.33 -2.17
C VAL A 261 39.93 5.62 -3.51
N ASN A 262 40.64 6.23 -4.46
CA ASN A 262 40.84 5.65 -5.80
C ASN A 262 41.69 4.38 -5.78
N ARG A 263 42.66 4.28 -4.85
CA ARG A 263 43.44 3.05 -4.63
C ARG A 263 42.57 1.93 -4.07
N ALA A 264 41.73 2.23 -3.08
CA ALA A 264 40.80 1.27 -2.49
C ALA A 264 39.83 0.72 -3.54
N TRP A 265 39.27 1.59 -4.40
CA TRP A 265 38.44 1.17 -5.53
C TRP A 265 39.16 0.21 -6.48
N LYS A 266 40.37 0.59 -6.93
CA LYS A 266 41.17 -0.23 -7.86
C LYS A 266 41.45 -1.62 -7.28
N ASN A 267 41.84 -1.71 -6.02
CA ASN A 267 42.11 -2.99 -5.36
C ASN A 267 40.87 -3.92 -5.38
N VAL A 268 39.69 -3.37 -5.11
CA VAL A 268 38.43 -4.14 -5.12
C VAL A 268 38.10 -4.63 -6.52
N ILE A 269 38.26 -3.77 -7.54
CA ILE A 269 38.01 -4.16 -8.94
C ILE A 269 39.04 -5.18 -9.43
N GLU A 270 40.31 -5.07 -9.03
CA GLU A 270 41.34 -6.06 -9.33
C GLU A 270 40.98 -7.43 -8.75
N LYS A 271 40.55 -7.50 -7.48
CA LYS A 271 40.05 -8.73 -6.86
C LYS A 271 38.89 -9.34 -7.64
N LEU A 272 37.87 -8.53 -7.97
CA LEU A 272 36.73 -9.03 -8.75
C LEU A 272 37.14 -9.47 -10.17
N THR A 273 38.13 -8.81 -10.78
CA THR A 273 38.70 -9.21 -12.07
C THR A 273 39.38 -10.58 -11.97
N ASP A 274 40.12 -10.83 -10.90
CA ASP A 274 40.75 -12.13 -10.68
C ASP A 274 39.71 -13.24 -10.43
N VAL A 275 38.66 -12.95 -9.65
CA VAL A 275 37.52 -13.86 -9.47
C VAL A 275 36.85 -14.20 -10.81
N SER A 276 36.69 -13.22 -11.71
CA SER A 276 36.04 -13.42 -13.01
C SER A 276 36.66 -14.54 -13.84
N LYS A 277 37.98 -14.73 -13.75
CA LYS A 277 38.75 -15.76 -14.48
C LYS A 277 38.33 -17.18 -14.07
N TYR A 278 37.93 -17.38 -12.81
CA TYR A 278 37.44 -18.68 -12.31
C TYR A 278 35.99 -18.97 -12.73
N LEU A 279 35.26 -17.95 -13.15
CA LEU A 279 33.84 -18.03 -13.49
C LEU A 279 33.59 -18.04 -15.00
N GLU A 280 34.63 -18.04 -15.84
CA GLU A 280 34.51 -18.06 -17.30
C GLU A 280 33.60 -19.21 -17.76
N GLY A 281 32.64 -18.89 -18.63
CA GLY A 281 31.63 -19.84 -19.12
C GLY A 281 30.44 -20.11 -18.19
N LYS A 282 30.38 -19.52 -16.98
CA LYS A 282 29.28 -19.69 -16.02
C LYS A 282 28.39 -18.44 -15.92
N ALA A 283 27.47 -18.28 -16.86
CA ALA A 283 26.67 -17.05 -17.07
C ALA A 283 26.00 -16.46 -15.81
N VAL A 284 25.42 -17.29 -14.93
CA VAL A 284 24.74 -16.84 -13.70
C VAL A 284 25.72 -16.17 -12.72
N SER A 285 26.88 -16.77 -12.49
CA SER A 285 27.90 -16.21 -11.60
C SER A 285 28.57 -14.97 -12.18
N THR A 286 28.75 -14.92 -13.51
CA THR A 286 29.21 -13.69 -14.19
C THR A 286 28.22 -12.55 -13.99
N ARG A 287 26.91 -12.81 -14.07
CA ARG A 287 25.88 -11.80 -13.79
C ARG A 287 25.95 -11.32 -12.33
N ASN A 288 26.08 -12.22 -11.35
CA ASN A 288 26.18 -11.80 -9.95
C ASN A 288 27.46 -11.00 -9.67
N LEU A 289 28.60 -11.41 -10.24
CA LEU A 289 29.86 -10.68 -10.15
C LEU A 289 29.72 -9.24 -10.66
N MET A 290 29.13 -9.07 -11.86
CA MET A 290 28.83 -7.75 -12.42
C MET A 290 27.91 -6.95 -11.49
N ARG A 291 26.86 -7.57 -10.96
CA ARG A 291 25.93 -6.93 -10.02
C ARG A 291 26.65 -6.45 -8.75
N THR A 292 27.54 -7.26 -8.19
CA THR A 292 28.37 -6.87 -7.03
C THR A 292 29.23 -5.64 -7.36
N ALA A 293 29.86 -5.60 -8.53
CA ALA A 293 30.63 -4.43 -8.96
C ALA A 293 29.75 -3.16 -9.10
N VAL A 294 28.54 -3.30 -9.65
CA VAL A 294 27.55 -2.19 -9.73
C VAL A 294 27.13 -1.72 -8.33
N VAL A 295 26.86 -2.64 -7.40
CA VAL A 295 26.51 -2.30 -6.01
C VAL A 295 27.65 -1.56 -5.32
N LEU A 296 28.90 -2.00 -5.49
CA LEU A 296 30.08 -1.33 -4.94
C LEU A 296 30.33 0.03 -5.57
N LEU A 297 30.13 0.17 -6.88
CA LEU A 297 30.16 1.46 -7.58
C LEU A 297 29.18 2.42 -6.91
N ASN A 298 27.93 1.99 -6.71
CA ASN A 298 26.90 2.82 -6.10
C ASN A 298 27.21 3.18 -4.64
N TYR A 299 27.85 2.27 -3.90
CA TYR A 299 28.32 2.55 -2.54
C TYR A 299 29.36 3.69 -2.53
N PHE A 300 30.36 3.62 -3.42
CA PHE A 300 31.38 4.67 -3.56
C PHE A 300 30.81 5.97 -4.12
N SER A 301 30.00 5.93 -5.18
CA SER A 301 29.31 7.09 -5.76
C SER A 301 28.41 7.80 -4.75
N SER A 302 27.82 7.05 -3.82
CA SER A 302 27.01 7.62 -2.75
C SER A 302 27.87 8.39 -1.74
N LEU A 303 29.03 7.87 -1.32
CA LEU A 303 29.95 8.63 -0.47
C LEU A 303 30.53 9.85 -1.19
N ASP A 304 30.81 9.72 -2.49
CA ASP A 304 31.28 10.84 -3.31
C ASP A 304 30.22 11.95 -3.44
N THR A 305 28.97 11.57 -3.71
CA THR A 305 27.81 12.49 -3.72
C THR A 305 27.61 13.16 -2.37
N PHE A 306 27.79 12.43 -1.28
CA PHE A 306 27.75 13.01 0.06
C PHE A 306 28.80 14.09 0.24
N CYS A 307 30.06 13.82 -0.12
CA CYS A 307 31.15 14.79 -0.03
C CYS A 307 30.86 16.07 -0.84
N TYR A 308 30.19 15.96 -1.99
CA TYR A 308 29.80 17.13 -2.80
C TYR A 308 28.85 18.08 -2.05
N TYR A 309 27.79 17.55 -1.42
CA TYR A 309 26.79 18.36 -0.68
C TYR A 309 27.06 18.46 0.83
N ARG A 310 28.24 18.00 1.28
CA ARG A 310 28.58 17.91 2.71
C ARG A 310 28.46 19.25 3.39
N LYS A 311 28.95 20.32 2.74
CA LYS A 311 29.01 21.64 3.35
C LYS A 311 27.60 22.17 3.64
N GLU A 312 26.71 22.14 2.65
CA GLU A 312 25.32 22.57 2.78
C GLU A 312 24.60 21.79 3.88
N PHE A 313 24.86 20.49 3.97
CA PHE A 313 24.27 19.64 5.00
C PHE A 313 24.83 19.92 6.41
N GLU A 314 26.15 20.07 6.55
CA GLU A 314 26.79 20.36 7.83
C GLU A 314 26.49 21.77 8.33
N ASP A 315 26.36 22.75 7.43
CA ASP A 315 25.88 24.10 7.76
C ASP A 315 24.44 24.04 8.31
N ALA A 316 23.57 23.21 7.71
CA ALA A 316 22.21 23.01 8.23
C ALA A 316 22.20 22.40 9.65
N ILE A 317 23.07 21.41 9.92
CA ILE A 317 23.25 20.85 11.28
C ILE A 317 23.78 21.92 12.24
N GLY A 318 24.76 22.72 11.82
CA GLY A 318 25.35 23.76 12.67
C GLY A 318 24.34 24.83 13.10
N ASN A 319 23.36 25.13 12.23
CA ASN A 319 22.37 26.17 12.47
C ASN A 319 21.16 25.74 13.31
N MET A 320 20.97 24.44 13.58
CA MET A 320 19.81 23.96 14.36
C MET A 320 19.99 24.06 15.89
N HIS A 321 21.11 24.61 16.36
CA HIS A 321 21.45 24.83 17.78
C HIS A 321 21.46 23.59 18.70
N ALA A 322 21.59 22.36 18.19
CA ALA A 322 21.60 21.12 19.00
C ALA A 322 22.96 20.79 19.66
N GLY A 323 23.72 21.82 20.04
CA GLY A 323 25.06 21.69 20.61
C GLY A 323 26.15 21.39 19.57
N HIS A 324 27.35 21.09 20.06
CA HIS A 324 28.52 20.82 19.20
C HIS A 324 28.51 19.40 18.64
N LEU A 325 29.12 19.24 17.46
CA LEU A 325 29.41 17.93 16.87
C LEU A 325 30.44 17.19 17.73
N LEU A 326 30.05 16.05 18.30
CA LEU A 326 30.93 15.22 19.13
C LEU A 326 31.68 14.18 18.30
N GLN A 327 30.98 13.54 17.35
CA GLN A 327 31.53 12.45 16.56
C GLN A 327 30.92 12.41 15.17
N LYS A 328 31.75 12.09 14.18
CA LYS A 328 31.38 11.85 12.79
C LYS A 328 32.01 10.53 12.33
N THR A 329 31.20 9.57 11.86
CA THR A 329 31.68 8.24 11.45
C THR A 329 30.91 7.71 10.24
N ILE A 330 31.50 6.75 9.53
CA ILE A 330 30.82 5.97 8.48
C ILE A 330 30.41 4.62 9.10
N ASP A 331 29.15 4.22 8.94
CA ASP A 331 28.71 2.88 9.34
C ASP A 331 29.26 1.84 8.36
N CYS A 332 30.14 0.97 8.85
CA CYS A 332 30.76 -0.07 8.04
C CYS A 332 29.91 -1.34 7.88
N GLY A 333 28.80 -1.48 8.61
CA GLY A 333 28.02 -2.72 8.64
C GLY A 333 27.45 -3.10 7.28
N ASN A 334 27.00 -2.11 6.50
CA ASN A 334 26.52 -2.31 5.14
C ASN A 334 27.64 -2.80 4.20
N LEU A 335 28.83 -2.21 4.29
CA LEU A 335 29.98 -2.63 3.49
C LEU A 335 30.46 -4.04 3.88
N LEU A 336 30.44 -4.38 5.17
CA LEU A 336 30.74 -5.73 5.64
C LEU A 336 29.76 -6.77 5.06
N ASN A 337 28.47 -6.44 5.00
CA ASN A 337 27.46 -7.29 4.37
C ASN A 337 27.73 -7.51 2.85
N ILE A 338 28.37 -6.55 2.17
CA ILE A 338 28.69 -6.60 0.73
C ILE A 338 30.02 -7.33 0.46
N LEU A 339 31.04 -7.15 1.30
CA LEU A 339 32.38 -7.68 1.05
C LEU A 339 32.69 -8.96 1.83
N GLY A 340 32.12 -9.14 3.02
CA GLY A 340 32.41 -10.28 3.91
C GLY A 340 33.83 -10.35 4.46
N GLU A 341 34.71 -9.40 4.12
CA GLU A 341 36.13 -9.36 4.49
C GLU A 341 36.46 -8.09 5.29
N GLY A 342 36.89 -8.26 6.55
CA GLY A 342 37.12 -7.15 7.47
C GLY A 342 38.26 -6.20 7.05
N ASP A 343 39.29 -6.72 6.39
CA ASP A 343 40.46 -5.92 6.01
C ASP A 343 40.14 -4.96 4.86
N ASP A 344 39.43 -5.44 3.83
CA ASP A 344 38.95 -4.60 2.73
C ASP A 344 37.98 -3.52 3.22
N VAL A 345 37.04 -3.91 4.08
CA VAL A 345 36.09 -2.97 4.70
C VAL A 345 36.87 -1.89 5.46
N THR A 346 37.86 -2.28 6.25
CA THR A 346 38.68 -1.33 7.02
C THR A 346 39.42 -0.37 6.10
N SER A 347 40.06 -0.88 5.05
CA SER A 347 40.80 -0.07 4.07
C SER A 347 39.90 0.98 3.39
N ILE A 348 38.74 0.56 2.90
CA ILE A 348 37.78 1.43 2.22
C ILE A 348 37.22 2.49 3.17
N ILE A 349 36.82 2.09 4.37
CA ILE A 349 36.24 3.01 5.36
C ILE A 349 37.28 4.01 5.86
N SER A 350 38.54 3.60 6.04
CA SER A 350 39.62 4.53 6.39
C SER A 350 39.85 5.58 5.30
N ALA A 351 39.93 5.18 4.03
CA ALA A 351 40.12 6.09 2.91
C ALA A 351 38.95 7.10 2.80
N TRP A 352 37.72 6.63 2.93
CA TRP A 352 36.55 7.52 2.91
C TRP A 352 36.42 8.39 4.15
N SER A 353 36.83 7.91 5.32
CA SER A 353 36.82 8.73 6.55
C SER A 353 37.77 9.92 6.40
N GLU A 354 38.95 9.72 5.81
CA GLU A 354 39.87 10.80 5.46
C GLU A 354 39.20 11.80 4.51
N ALA A 355 38.66 11.34 3.37
CA ALA A 355 38.00 12.19 2.38
C ALA A 355 36.82 12.98 2.96
N ILE A 356 36.00 12.35 3.79
CA ILE A 356 34.83 12.97 4.43
C ILE A 356 35.22 14.03 5.48
N THR A 357 36.43 13.99 6.03
CA THR A 357 36.96 15.03 6.92
C THR A 357 37.77 16.11 6.19
N ASP A 358 38.24 15.83 4.98
CA ASP A 358 39.03 16.77 4.20
C ASP A 358 38.16 17.85 3.55
N ILE A 359 38.33 19.10 3.98
CA ILE A 359 37.64 20.28 3.44
C ILE A 359 38.09 20.57 1.99
N ALA A 360 39.29 20.16 1.61
CA ALA A 360 39.84 20.33 0.27
C ALA A 360 39.42 19.23 -0.71
N TYR A 361 38.69 18.20 -0.27
CA TYR A 361 38.16 17.17 -1.15
C TYR A 361 37.26 17.79 -2.23
N LYS A 362 37.63 17.59 -3.49
CA LYS A 362 36.87 18.06 -4.65
C LYS A 362 36.35 16.87 -5.42
N THR A 363 35.05 16.90 -5.69
CA THR A 363 34.44 15.97 -6.63
C THR A 363 33.37 16.68 -7.44
N ASN A 364 33.01 16.08 -8.57
CA ASN A 364 31.79 16.38 -9.28
C ASN A 364 31.12 15.02 -9.56
N PRO A 365 30.04 14.68 -8.83
CA PRO A 365 29.37 13.40 -9.01
C PRO A 365 28.99 13.19 -10.47
N ASN A 366 29.02 11.96 -10.97
CA ASN A 366 28.70 11.64 -12.36
C ASN A 366 27.27 12.06 -12.71
N ILE A 367 27.03 13.26 -13.24
CA ILE A 367 25.68 13.65 -13.65
C ILE A 367 25.37 12.90 -14.94
N ASP A 368 24.31 12.09 -14.93
CA ASP A 368 23.87 11.43 -16.13
C ASP A 368 23.51 12.48 -17.20
N THR A 369 24.12 12.33 -18.38
CA THR A 369 23.91 13.24 -19.52
C THR A 369 22.88 12.69 -20.50
N GLU A 370 22.45 11.43 -20.36
CA GLU A 370 21.40 10.84 -21.19
C GLU A 370 20.00 11.30 -20.75
N LYS A 371 19.66 12.53 -21.08
CA LYS A 371 18.30 13.03 -20.96
C LYS A 371 17.38 12.25 -21.92
N GLY A 372 16.31 11.67 -21.38
CA GLY A 372 15.12 11.38 -22.18
C GLY A 372 15.02 10.00 -22.84
N ARG A 373 15.48 8.92 -22.19
CA ARG A 373 15.00 7.59 -22.58
C ARG A 373 13.52 7.44 -22.21
N LYS A 374 12.63 7.67 -23.17
CA LYS A 374 11.21 7.26 -23.14
C LYS A 374 11.08 5.75 -23.32
N GLN A 375 11.76 4.97 -22.49
CA GLN A 375 11.53 3.53 -22.45
C GLN A 375 10.28 3.27 -21.60
N SER A 376 9.47 2.30 -22.02
CA SER A 376 8.45 1.69 -21.16
C SER A 376 9.13 0.99 -19.96
N ILE A 377 8.36 0.28 -19.14
CA ILE A 377 8.92 -0.64 -18.13
C ILE A 377 10.13 -1.42 -18.66
N ALA A 378 11.21 -1.48 -17.86
CA ALA A 378 12.41 -2.16 -18.27
C ALA A 378 12.33 -3.66 -17.95
N PHE A 379 12.90 -4.45 -18.86
CA PHE A 379 12.94 -5.91 -18.76
C PHE A 379 14.33 -6.40 -19.10
N GLU A 380 14.78 -7.42 -18.38
CA GLU A 380 16.00 -8.14 -18.74
C GLU A 380 15.73 -9.18 -19.85
N LEU A 381 14.53 -9.78 -19.88
CA LEU A 381 14.13 -10.73 -20.91
C LEU A 381 13.27 -10.08 -22.00
N PRO A 382 13.67 -10.16 -23.28
CA PRO A 382 12.88 -9.62 -24.40
C PRO A 382 11.47 -10.22 -24.50
N VAL A 383 11.32 -11.52 -24.24
CA VAL A 383 10.03 -12.21 -24.35
C VAL A 383 8.96 -11.63 -23.41
N LEU A 384 9.36 -11.20 -22.20
CA LEU A 384 8.43 -10.54 -21.28
C LEU A 384 8.05 -9.14 -21.77
N ALA A 385 9.01 -8.41 -22.34
CA ALA A 385 8.77 -7.09 -22.92
C ALA A 385 7.75 -7.16 -24.06
N ASP A 386 7.93 -8.11 -24.98
CA ASP A 386 7.07 -8.26 -26.17
C ASP A 386 5.62 -8.63 -25.82
N LEU A 387 5.41 -9.41 -24.76
CA LEU A 387 4.09 -9.92 -24.37
C LEU A 387 3.29 -8.92 -23.52
N GLU A 388 3.92 -8.28 -22.53
CA GLU A 388 3.18 -7.54 -21.49
C GLU A 388 3.40 -6.03 -21.50
N ALA A 389 4.51 -5.50 -22.02
CA ALA A 389 4.84 -4.07 -21.89
C ALA A 389 3.73 -3.17 -22.46
N GLY A 390 3.28 -3.42 -23.70
CA GLY A 390 2.24 -2.62 -24.36
C GLY A 390 0.83 -2.83 -23.78
N ARG A 391 0.56 -3.98 -23.12
CA ARG A 391 -0.71 -4.21 -22.42
C ARG A 391 -0.72 -3.46 -21.09
N LEU A 392 0.38 -3.52 -20.36
CA LEU A 392 0.59 -2.80 -19.10
C LEU A 392 0.50 -1.29 -19.33
N GLU A 393 1.20 -0.75 -20.33
CA GLU A 393 1.16 0.68 -20.66
C GLU A 393 -0.26 1.18 -20.95
N ARG A 394 -1.02 0.46 -21.79
CA ARG A 394 -2.43 0.80 -22.09
C ARG A 394 -3.34 0.72 -20.86
N THR A 395 -3.12 -0.26 -19.98
CA THR A 395 -3.88 -0.41 -18.74
C THR A 395 -3.57 0.73 -17.77
N ASN A 396 -2.28 1.04 -17.58
CA ASN A 396 -1.82 2.17 -16.79
C ASN A 396 -2.41 3.49 -17.31
N LEU A 397 -2.38 3.71 -18.63
CA LEU A 397 -2.91 4.92 -19.25
C LEU A 397 -4.43 5.05 -19.00
N THR A 398 -5.17 3.96 -19.18
CA THR A 398 -6.64 3.98 -18.99
C THR A 398 -7.02 4.32 -17.54
N GLN A 399 -6.31 3.78 -16.56
CA GLN A 399 -6.55 4.09 -15.14
C GLN A 399 -6.06 5.48 -14.77
N LEU A 400 -4.89 5.89 -15.27
CA LEU A 400 -4.33 7.22 -15.04
C LEU A 400 -5.30 8.33 -15.46
N LEU A 401 -6.01 8.14 -16.58
CA LEU A 401 -7.04 9.07 -17.05
C LEU A 401 -8.23 9.22 -16.08
N ASN A 402 -8.41 8.30 -15.14
CA ASN A 402 -9.45 8.33 -14.11
C ASN A 402 -8.91 8.67 -12.71
N CYS A 403 -7.59 8.78 -12.53
CA CYS A 403 -6.99 9.19 -11.27
C CYS A 403 -7.25 10.68 -11.01
N LYS A 404 -7.50 11.02 -9.74
CA LYS A 404 -7.58 12.41 -9.28
C LYS A 404 -6.26 12.90 -8.71
N MET A 405 -5.41 12.00 -8.22
CA MET A 405 -4.17 12.33 -7.51
C MET A 405 -2.98 11.42 -7.83
N MET A 406 -1.77 11.92 -7.57
CA MET A 406 -0.50 11.24 -7.89
C MET A 406 -0.37 9.87 -7.21
N GLU A 407 -0.75 9.76 -5.94
CA GLU A 407 -0.64 8.49 -5.22
C GLU A 407 -1.62 7.42 -5.73
N GLU A 408 -2.78 7.80 -6.26
CA GLU A 408 -3.69 6.85 -6.95
C GLU A 408 -3.04 6.34 -8.25
N ALA A 409 -2.46 7.25 -9.04
CA ALA A 409 -1.74 6.89 -10.27
C ALA A 409 -0.57 5.93 -9.99
N LEU A 410 0.25 6.25 -8.99
CA LEU A 410 1.37 5.41 -8.58
C LEU A 410 0.90 4.05 -8.08
N SER A 411 -0.10 4.02 -7.19
CA SER A 411 -0.70 2.78 -6.69
C SER A 411 -1.23 1.91 -7.84
N ALA A 412 -1.94 2.49 -8.80
CA ALA A 412 -2.46 1.76 -9.96
C ALA A 412 -1.34 1.16 -10.83
N MET A 413 -0.28 1.93 -11.11
CA MET A 413 0.86 1.45 -11.90
C MET A 413 1.56 0.24 -11.28
N PHE A 414 1.78 0.26 -9.96
CA PHE A 414 2.42 -0.85 -9.24
C PHE A 414 1.48 -2.03 -9.07
N PHE A 415 0.19 -1.79 -8.79
CA PHE A 415 -0.83 -2.84 -8.74
C PHE A 415 -0.95 -3.58 -10.07
N ASN A 416 -0.92 -2.86 -11.20
CA ASN A 416 -0.92 -3.47 -12.53
C ASN A 416 0.33 -4.29 -12.78
N GLN A 417 1.50 -3.83 -12.32
CA GLN A 417 2.74 -4.59 -12.44
C GLN A 417 2.67 -5.92 -11.66
N THR A 418 2.06 -5.93 -10.47
CA THR A 418 1.80 -7.14 -9.67
C THR A 418 0.89 -8.10 -10.42
N LEU A 419 -0.28 -7.62 -10.87
CA LEU A 419 -1.28 -8.49 -11.50
C LEU A 419 -0.84 -9.02 -12.86
N MET A 420 -0.29 -8.15 -13.72
CA MET A 420 -0.09 -8.45 -15.14
C MET A 420 1.27 -9.07 -15.45
N ILE A 421 2.28 -8.85 -14.60
CA ILE A 421 3.63 -9.37 -14.85
C ILE A 421 4.02 -10.35 -13.75
N GLU A 422 4.05 -9.92 -12.49
CA GLU A 422 4.60 -10.71 -11.40
C GLU A 422 3.81 -12.01 -11.16
N ARG A 423 2.48 -11.91 -11.06
CA ARG A 423 1.59 -13.07 -10.90
C ARG A 423 1.44 -13.88 -12.18
N TRP A 424 1.20 -13.22 -13.31
CA TRP A 424 1.02 -13.90 -14.60
C TRP A 424 2.26 -14.74 -14.99
N SER A 425 3.47 -14.21 -14.78
CA SER A 425 4.71 -14.91 -15.09
C SER A 425 4.95 -16.19 -14.27
N ARG A 426 4.21 -16.40 -13.16
CA ARG A 426 4.25 -17.67 -12.39
C ARG A 426 3.72 -18.86 -13.20
N GLY A 427 2.83 -18.61 -14.16
CA GLY A 427 2.26 -19.63 -15.05
C GLY A 427 3.13 -19.97 -16.26
N LEU A 428 4.23 -19.25 -16.48
CA LEU A 428 5.14 -19.49 -17.60
C LEU A 428 6.27 -20.44 -17.17
N ASN A 429 6.65 -21.36 -18.05
CA ASN A 429 7.86 -22.19 -17.92
C ASN A 429 9.16 -21.39 -18.14
N LEU A 430 9.20 -20.12 -17.75
CA LEU A 430 10.43 -19.31 -17.75
C LEU A 430 11.34 -19.77 -16.62
N ASN A 431 12.64 -19.49 -16.74
CA ASN A 431 13.57 -19.70 -15.63
C ASN A 431 13.07 -18.92 -14.41
N ARG A 432 12.86 -19.64 -13.29
CA ARG A 432 12.17 -19.18 -12.07
C ARG A 432 12.74 -17.89 -11.50
N GLN A 433 14.01 -17.57 -11.77
CA GLN A 433 14.67 -16.35 -11.33
C GLN A 433 14.49 -15.15 -12.27
N GLU A 434 14.47 -15.39 -13.58
CA GLU A 434 14.48 -14.32 -14.60
C GLU A 434 13.13 -13.60 -14.68
N ARG A 435 12.05 -14.29 -14.29
CA ARG A 435 10.70 -13.73 -14.21
C ARG A 435 10.60 -12.50 -13.29
N LEU A 436 11.53 -12.31 -12.35
CA LEU A 436 11.54 -11.20 -11.40
C LEU A 436 12.44 -10.02 -11.84
N ARG A 437 12.99 -10.07 -13.06
CA ARG A 437 13.96 -9.08 -13.56
C ARG A 437 13.26 -8.06 -14.48
N PHE A 438 12.40 -7.26 -13.87
CA PHE A 438 11.67 -6.17 -14.51
C PHE A 438 11.42 -5.05 -13.50
N GLY A 439 11.03 -3.88 -13.99
CA GLY A 439 10.48 -2.81 -13.14
C GLY A 439 10.49 -1.46 -13.83
N TYR A 440 9.89 -0.48 -13.16
CA TYR A 440 9.90 0.89 -13.66
C TYR A 440 11.17 1.61 -13.24
N THR A 441 11.79 2.39 -14.14
CA THR A 441 12.79 3.38 -13.72
C THR A 441 12.09 4.58 -13.10
N PHE A 442 12.80 5.34 -12.26
CA PHE A 442 12.23 6.55 -11.66
C PHE A 442 11.79 7.56 -12.72
N SER A 443 12.65 7.77 -13.72
CA SER A 443 12.39 8.69 -14.83
C SER A 443 11.18 8.28 -15.66
N TYR A 444 10.96 6.97 -15.87
CA TYR A 444 9.76 6.48 -16.56
C TYR A 444 8.49 6.81 -15.80
N ILE A 445 8.44 6.53 -14.48
CA ILE A 445 7.25 6.81 -13.66
C ILE A 445 6.88 8.28 -13.77
N TRP A 446 7.87 9.17 -13.63
CA TRP A 446 7.64 10.60 -13.75
C TRP A 446 7.12 10.99 -15.13
N GLN A 447 7.86 10.63 -16.20
CA GLN A 447 7.53 11.04 -17.55
C GLN A 447 6.18 10.49 -17.99
N PHE A 448 5.86 9.24 -17.63
CA PHE A 448 4.59 8.61 -17.95
C PHE A 448 3.42 9.38 -17.32
N ILE A 449 3.52 9.72 -16.03
CA ILE A 449 2.45 10.46 -15.36
C ILE A 449 2.39 11.89 -15.91
N TRP A 450 3.53 12.58 -15.97
CA TRP A 450 3.65 13.97 -16.44
C TRP A 450 3.11 14.18 -17.85
N ASP A 451 3.53 13.36 -18.82
CA ASP A 451 3.12 13.48 -20.22
C ASP A 451 1.61 13.24 -20.41
N ASN A 452 0.97 12.54 -19.47
CA ASN A 452 -0.46 12.17 -19.51
C ASN A 452 -1.30 12.90 -18.44
N ALA A 453 -0.72 13.87 -17.73
CA ALA A 453 -1.30 14.49 -16.55
C ALA A 453 -2.40 15.53 -16.81
N ASN A 454 -2.97 15.60 -18.02
CA ASN A 454 -3.98 16.59 -18.41
C ASN A 454 -5.23 16.64 -17.51
N ARG A 455 -5.39 15.69 -16.57
CA ARG A 455 -6.46 15.65 -15.55
C ARG A 455 -5.99 15.76 -14.09
N LEU A 456 -4.69 15.61 -13.81
CA LEU A 456 -4.15 15.83 -12.47
C LEU A 456 -3.94 17.34 -12.32
N ASN A 457 -4.84 18.02 -11.60
CA ASN A 457 -4.73 19.46 -11.32
C ASN A 457 -3.29 19.79 -10.87
N THR A 458 -2.72 20.86 -11.41
CA THR A 458 -1.27 21.08 -11.54
C THR A 458 -0.45 21.10 -10.24
N ASP A 459 -1.08 21.22 -9.08
CA ASP A 459 -0.42 21.20 -7.77
C ASP A 459 -0.23 19.78 -7.19
N GLN A 460 -0.90 18.78 -7.77
CA GLN A 460 -0.79 17.38 -7.35
C GLN A 460 0.35 16.62 -8.07
N LEU A 461 0.92 17.22 -9.12
CA LEU A 461 2.13 16.73 -9.79
C LEU A 461 3.37 17.31 -9.11
N SER A 462 3.90 16.58 -8.14
CA SER A 462 5.09 17.01 -7.42
C SER A 462 6.14 15.91 -7.39
N GLN A 463 7.38 16.27 -7.73
CA GLN A 463 8.53 15.38 -7.56
C GLN A 463 8.64 14.95 -6.10
N THR A 464 8.43 15.87 -5.17
CA THR A 464 8.44 15.61 -3.73
C THR A 464 7.39 14.56 -3.35
N ILE A 465 6.17 14.66 -3.87
CA ILE A 465 5.08 13.70 -3.61
C ILE A 465 5.46 12.31 -4.13
N MET A 466 6.01 12.22 -5.35
CA MET A 466 6.44 10.94 -5.92
C MET A 466 7.59 10.30 -5.13
N HIS A 467 8.63 11.08 -4.81
CA HIS A 467 9.76 10.62 -4.00
C HIS A 467 9.28 10.12 -2.63
N HIS A 468 8.44 10.93 -1.95
CA HIS A 468 7.84 10.57 -0.67
C HIS A 468 7.05 9.27 -0.76
N TRP A 469 6.18 9.14 -1.76
CA TRP A 469 5.37 7.93 -1.93
C TRP A 469 6.24 6.70 -2.17
N VAL A 470 7.23 6.77 -3.07
CA VAL A 470 8.16 5.66 -3.35
C VAL A 470 8.91 5.24 -2.08
N ASP A 471 9.39 6.19 -1.28
CA ASP A 471 10.08 5.87 -0.03
C ASP A 471 9.19 5.20 1.01
N VAL A 472 7.97 5.70 1.19
CA VAL A 472 6.99 5.07 2.07
C VAL A 472 6.71 3.63 1.61
N GLN A 473 6.56 3.40 0.30
CA GLN A 473 6.34 2.05 -0.21
C GLN A 473 7.58 1.15 -0.07
N ILE A 474 8.80 1.67 -0.24
CA ILE A 474 10.03 0.90 0.04
C ILE A 474 10.08 0.52 1.52
N ASP A 475 9.84 1.47 2.42
CA ASP A 475 9.88 1.24 3.87
C ASP A 475 8.80 0.24 4.32
N ASN A 476 7.64 0.24 3.66
CA ASN A 476 6.57 -0.73 3.88
C ASN A 476 6.79 -2.08 3.19
N GLY A 477 7.88 -2.24 2.43
CA GLY A 477 8.15 -3.47 1.67
C GLY A 477 7.19 -3.70 0.50
N SER A 478 6.46 -2.66 0.08
CA SER A 478 5.51 -2.68 -1.04
C SER A 478 6.17 -2.35 -2.39
N ILE A 479 7.33 -1.69 -2.35
CA ILE A 479 8.23 -1.55 -3.48
C ILE A 479 9.59 -2.15 -3.12
N VAL A 480 10.14 -2.88 -4.07
CA VAL A 480 11.49 -3.44 -4.02
C VAL A 480 12.30 -2.82 -5.14
N PRO A 481 13.36 -2.06 -4.82
CA PRO A 481 14.32 -1.66 -5.82
C PRO A 481 15.22 -2.85 -6.21
N GLN A 482 15.66 -2.87 -7.46
CA GLN A 482 16.52 -3.92 -8.00
C GLN A 482 17.39 -3.39 -9.15
N TYR A 483 18.56 -3.97 -9.32
CA TYR A 483 19.39 -3.78 -10.52
C TYR A 483 19.15 -4.90 -11.53
N ILE A 484 18.83 -4.50 -12.76
CA ILE A 484 18.65 -5.40 -13.90
C ILE A 484 19.48 -4.89 -15.08
N ILE A 485 19.81 -5.79 -15.99
CA ILE A 485 20.34 -5.40 -17.30
C ILE A 485 19.14 -5.12 -18.18
N ASP A 486 18.90 -3.87 -18.56
CA ASP A 486 17.83 -3.57 -19.49
C ASP A 486 18.19 -4.08 -20.89
N HIS A 487 17.32 -4.93 -21.46
CA HIS A 487 17.56 -5.53 -22.77
C HIS A 487 17.66 -4.49 -23.88
N ALA A 488 16.97 -3.35 -23.76
CA ALA A 488 16.95 -2.32 -24.80
C ALA A 488 18.23 -1.48 -24.82
N SER A 489 18.73 -1.11 -23.63
CA SER A 489 19.94 -0.28 -23.50
C SER A 489 21.24 -1.05 -23.26
N GLN A 490 21.16 -2.32 -22.88
CA GLN A 490 22.30 -3.14 -22.46
C GLN A 490 23.10 -2.49 -21.32
N GLN A 491 22.40 -1.78 -20.43
CA GLN A 491 22.96 -1.14 -19.24
C GLN A 491 22.32 -1.73 -17.99
N TRP A 492 23.11 -1.82 -16.92
CA TRP A 492 22.63 -2.00 -15.57
C TRP A 492 21.90 -0.74 -15.13
N ILE A 493 20.63 -0.91 -14.80
CA ILE A 493 19.74 0.15 -14.38
C ILE A 493 19.06 -0.23 -13.06
N ARG A 494 18.76 0.79 -12.23
CA ARG A 494 17.94 0.61 -11.04
C ARG A 494 16.46 0.73 -11.43
N VAL A 495 15.67 -0.27 -11.07
CA VAL A 495 14.23 -0.31 -11.29
C VAL A 495 13.48 -0.55 -9.99
N PHE A 496 12.21 -0.16 -9.97
CA PHE A 496 11.27 -0.38 -8.87
C PHE A 496 10.23 -1.41 -9.31
N ARG A 497 10.13 -2.50 -8.54
CA ARG A 497 9.10 -3.52 -8.71
C ARG A 497 8.21 -3.64 -7.47
N PRO A 498 7.00 -4.21 -7.58
CA PRO A 498 6.21 -4.60 -6.42
C PRO A 498 6.98 -5.51 -5.46
N GLY A 499 6.79 -5.27 -4.18
CA GLY A 499 7.28 -6.10 -3.09
C GLY A 499 6.27 -7.16 -2.65
N GLU A 500 6.58 -7.87 -1.57
CA GLU A 500 5.69 -8.89 -1.01
C GLU A 500 4.55 -8.29 -0.16
N ASN A 501 4.78 -7.11 0.43
CA ASN A 501 3.68 -6.31 0.93
C ASN A 501 2.98 -5.66 -0.28
N GLU A 502 1.66 -5.54 -0.27
CA GLU A 502 0.99 -4.76 -1.31
C GLU A 502 0.81 -3.32 -0.80
N ASP A 503 0.38 -2.38 -1.65
CA ASP A 503 0.14 -1.01 -1.21
C ASP A 503 -1.23 -0.89 -0.53
N PHE A 504 -1.39 0.08 0.38
CA PHE A 504 -2.65 0.24 1.09
C PHE A 504 -3.82 0.66 0.19
N THR A 505 -3.60 1.66 -0.70
CA THR A 505 -4.66 2.42 -1.37
C THR A 505 -5.54 1.54 -2.26
N ILE A 506 -4.94 0.74 -3.14
CA ILE A 506 -5.70 -0.15 -4.02
C ILE A 506 -5.75 -1.55 -3.43
N SER A 507 -4.62 -2.03 -2.92
CA SER A 507 -4.51 -3.46 -2.64
C SER A 507 -5.16 -3.85 -1.31
N HIS A 508 -4.80 -3.23 -0.19
CA HIS A 508 -5.37 -3.59 1.12
C HIS A 508 -6.85 -3.20 1.21
N LEU A 509 -7.19 -1.97 0.82
CA LEU A 509 -8.59 -1.51 0.77
C LEU A 509 -9.44 -2.35 -0.19
N GLY A 510 -8.92 -2.63 -1.39
CA GLY A 510 -9.64 -3.46 -2.36
C GLY A 510 -9.91 -4.87 -1.83
N ARG A 511 -8.93 -5.51 -1.17
CA ARG A 511 -9.12 -6.83 -0.54
C ARG A 511 -10.14 -6.81 0.58
N LEU A 512 -10.13 -5.78 1.44
CA LEU A 512 -11.14 -5.63 2.49
C LEU A 512 -12.55 -5.53 1.88
N VAL A 513 -12.72 -4.66 0.88
CA VAL A 513 -14.04 -4.47 0.25
C VAL A 513 -14.49 -5.73 -0.51
N VAL A 514 -13.59 -6.41 -1.22
CA VAL A 514 -13.90 -7.69 -1.89
C VAL A 514 -14.32 -8.75 -0.87
N HIS A 515 -13.62 -8.84 0.26
CA HIS A 515 -13.97 -9.76 1.34
C HIS A 515 -15.36 -9.46 1.91
N VAL A 516 -15.69 -8.19 2.15
CA VAL A 516 -17.03 -7.79 2.61
C VAL A 516 -18.10 -8.16 1.59
N ILE A 517 -17.88 -7.92 0.30
CA ILE A 517 -18.81 -8.32 -0.78
C ILE A 517 -19.06 -9.84 -0.76
N GLN A 518 -18.01 -10.64 -0.61
CA GLN A 518 -18.14 -12.10 -0.52
C GLN A 518 -18.92 -12.54 0.72
N LYS A 519 -18.73 -11.87 1.85
CA LYS A 519 -19.46 -12.16 3.09
C LYS A 519 -20.92 -11.74 3.04
N MET A 520 -21.24 -10.68 2.28
CA MET A 520 -22.63 -10.32 2.00
C MET A 520 -23.36 -11.46 1.26
N ALA A 521 -22.72 -12.07 0.27
CA ALA A 521 -23.34 -13.05 -0.64
C ALA A 521 -23.33 -14.52 -0.16
N LEU A 522 -22.99 -14.79 1.11
CA LEU A 522 -23.10 -16.09 1.81
C LEU A 522 -22.91 -17.36 0.91
N ASP A 523 -21.70 -17.57 0.40
CA ASP A 523 -21.26 -18.77 -0.35
C ASP A 523 -21.80 -18.98 -1.80
N ILE A 524 -22.24 -17.93 -2.50
CA ILE A 524 -22.45 -18.04 -3.96
C ILE A 524 -21.10 -18.21 -4.69
N SER A 525 -20.91 -19.34 -5.38
CA SER A 525 -19.70 -19.64 -6.14
C SER A 525 -19.48 -18.66 -7.31
N ASP A 526 -18.38 -17.90 -7.23
CA ASP A 526 -17.61 -17.14 -8.22
C ASP A 526 -18.29 -16.44 -9.43
N ASN A 527 -17.83 -15.20 -9.62
CA ASN A 527 -17.86 -14.34 -10.82
C ASN A 527 -19.10 -13.49 -11.11
N ALA A 528 -20.24 -13.67 -10.42
CA ALA A 528 -21.47 -12.90 -10.66
C ALA A 528 -22.07 -12.22 -9.42
N ILE A 529 -21.30 -12.07 -8.33
CA ILE A 529 -21.79 -11.41 -7.13
C ILE A 529 -22.06 -9.93 -7.44
N VAL A 530 -23.34 -9.56 -7.35
CA VAL A 530 -23.84 -8.20 -7.51
C VAL A 530 -24.49 -7.79 -6.20
N VAL A 531 -23.98 -6.73 -5.58
CA VAL A 531 -24.50 -6.18 -4.31
C VAL A 531 -25.05 -4.79 -4.52
N ASN A 532 -26.06 -4.42 -3.74
CA ASN A 532 -26.56 -3.05 -3.77
C ASN A 532 -25.49 -2.07 -3.27
N ARG A 533 -25.28 -0.97 -4.01
CA ARG A 533 -24.27 0.04 -3.68
C ARG A 533 -24.46 0.65 -2.29
N ARG A 534 -25.69 0.99 -1.92
CA ARG A 534 -26.00 1.64 -0.63
C ARG A 534 -25.77 0.67 0.53
N ASN A 535 -26.14 -0.59 0.37
CA ASN A 535 -25.89 -1.60 1.40
C ASN A 535 -24.38 -1.79 1.62
N LEU A 536 -23.59 -1.90 0.54
CA LEU A 536 -22.15 -2.03 0.65
C LEU A 536 -21.51 -0.80 1.33
N GLN A 537 -21.90 0.41 0.93
CA GLN A 537 -21.43 1.65 1.56
C GLN A 537 -21.76 1.69 3.06
N GLY A 538 -23.00 1.35 3.42
CA GLY A 538 -23.44 1.33 4.81
C GLY A 538 -22.70 0.27 5.65
N ILE A 539 -22.56 -0.95 5.14
CA ILE A 539 -21.83 -2.03 5.85
C ILE A 539 -20.37 -1.64 6.07
N LEU A 540 -19.71 -1.07 5.06
CA LEU A 540 -18.33 -0.60 5.21
C LEU A 540 -18.21 0.53 6.24
N ALA A 541 -19.17 1.45 6.28
CA ALA A 541 -19.21 2.50 7.30
C ALA A 541 -19.45 1.91 8.71
N VAL A 542 -20.34 0.93 8.87
CA VAL A 542 -20.55 0.22 10.14
C VAL A 542 -19.28 -0.50 10.61
N ILE A 543 -18.60 -1.20 9.71
CA ILE A 543 -17.32 -1.86 10.02
C ILE A 543 -16.31 -0.82 10.53
N TYR A 544 -16.16 0.31 9.83
CA TYR A 544 -15.23 1.35 10.25
C TYR A 544 -15.63 2.00 11.58
N ASP A 545 -16.90 2.36 11.78
CA ASP A 545 -17.40 2.96 13.04
C ASP A 545 -17.12 2.04 14.24
N LYS A 546 -17.41 0.74 14.13
CA LYS A 546 -17.24 -0.21 15.24
C LYS A 546 -15.81 -0.71 15.43
N MET A 547 -14.95 -0.60 14.41
CA MET A 547 -13.60 -1.20 14.41
C MET A 547 -12.48 -0.23 14.05
N ALA A 548 -12.72 1.08 14.05
CA ALA A 548 -11.74 2.10 13.67
C ALA A 548 -10.39 1.90 14.37
N ASP A 549 -10.38 1.72 15.70
CA ASP A 549 -9.14 1.54 16.46
C ASP A 549 -8.35 0.30 16.04
N GLN A 550 -9.03 -0.81 15.77
CA GLN A 550 -8.40 -2.08 15.38
C GLN A 550 -7.89 -2.01 13.94
N LEU A 551 -8.64 -1.39 13.04
CA LEU A 551 -8.24 -1.11 11.67
C LEU A 551 -7.07 -0.13 11.63
N ASN A 552 -7.09 0.94 12.43
CA ASN A 552 -5.99 1.90 12.58
C ASN A 552 -4.74 1.24 13.17
N GLU A 553 -4.88 0.30 14.11
CA GLU A 553 -3.72 -0.42 14.64
C GLU A 553 -3.04 -1.31 13.57
N GLU A 554 -3.85 -2.02 12.78
CA GLU A 554 -3.34 -2.92 11.75
C GLU A 554 -2.95 -2.20 10.45
N GLU A 555 -3.55 -1.05 10.13
CA GLU A 555 -3.35 -0.24 8.93
C GLU A 555 -3.17 1.24 9.33
N CYS A 556 -2.06 1.55 10.01
CA CYS A 556 -1.81 2.82 10.72
C CYS A 556 -1.85 4.10 9.88
N ASN A 557 -1.73 3.99 8.56
CA ASN A 557 -1.82 5.12 7.63
C ASN A 557 -3.14 5.16 6.87
N ASN A 558 -4.17 4.42 7.30
CA ASN A 558 -5.47 4.53 6.65
C ASN A 558 -6.04 5.93 6.87
N LYS A 559 -6.45 6.56 5.77
CA LYS A 559 -7.08 7.89 5.76
C LYS A 559 -8.58 7.75 5.56
N LEU A 560 -9.17 6.76 6.22
CA LEU A 560 -10.60 6.52 6.14
C LEU A 560 -11.35 7.49 7.04
N SER A 561 -12.54 7.87 6.65
CA SER A 561 -13.45 8.69 7.44
C SER A 561 -14.89 8.39 7.06
N ILE A 562 -15.82 8.63 7.98
CA ILE A 562 -17.26 8.57 7.68
C ILE A 562 -17.75 10.00 7.49
N ASP A 563 -18.43 10.26 6.38
CA ASP A 563 -19.05 11.55 6.13
C ASP A 563 -20.42 11.70 6.83
N ARG A 564 -21.07 12.84 6.64
CA ARG A 564 -22.42 13.08 7.21
C ARG A 564 -23.49 12.18 6.61
N SER A 565 -23.28 11.67 5.40
CA SER A 565 -24.18 10.75 4.72
C SER A 565 -23.94 9.29 5.11
N HIS A 566 -23.12 9.03 6.13
CA HIS A 566 -22.78 7.69 6.60
C HIS A 566 -22.08 6.81 5.54
N LYS A 567 -21.36 7.42 4.61
CA LYS A 567 -20.53 6.72 3.62
C LYS A 567 -19.09 6.71 4.07
N LEU A 568 -18.38 5.65 3.70
CA LEU A 568 -16.95 5.53 3.97
C LEU A 568 -16.15 6.24 2.87
N TYR A 569 -15.37 7.24 3.27
CA TYR A 569 -14.49 8.02 2.41
C TYR A 569 -13.05 7.57 2.61
N TYR A 570 -12.27 7.56 1.52
CA TYR A 570 -10.82 7.54 1.57
C TYR A 570 -10.29 8.93 1.21
N ARG A 571 -9.68 9.59 2.19
CA ARG A 571 -9.30 11.01 2.14
C ARG A 571 -10.53 11.90 1.93
N SER A 572 -10.76 12.35 0.70
CA SER A 572 -11.83 13.28 0.33
C SER A 572 -12.82 12.68 -0.66
N ASP A 573 -12.66 11.40 -1.00
CA ASP A 573 -13.46 10.72 -2.02
C ASP A 573 -14.18 9.49 -1.45
N ASP A 574 -15.37 9.20 -1.98
CA ASP A 574 -16.10 7.98 -1.68
C ASP A 574 -15.27 6.74 -2.03
N LEU A 575 -15.14 5.80 -1.09
CA LEU A 575 -14.28 4.62 -1.25
C LEU A 575 -14.71 3.74 -2.43
N ILE A 576 -16.02 3.58 -2.65
CA ILE A 576 -16.54 2.77 -3.75
C ILE A 576 -16.20 3.43 -5.10
N ASP A 577 -16.35 4.74 -5.21
CA ASP A 577 -15.93 5.48 -6.41
C ASP A 577 -14.43 5.36 -6.68
N VAL A 578 -13.58 5.42 -5.65
CA VAL A 578 -12.14 5.19 -5.80
C VAL A 578 -11.90 3.80 -6.39
N LEU A 579 -12.52 2.76 -5.82
CA LEU A 579 -12.31 1.37 -6.26
C LEU A 579 -12.91 1.07 -7.64
N ILE A 580 -13.98 1.76 -8.06
CA ILE A 580 -14.50 1.70 -9.43
C ILE A 580 -13.48 2.32 -10.40
N ARG A 581 -12.98 3.52 -10.12
CA ARG A 581 -11.97 4.19 -10.97
C ARG A 581 -10.69 3.36 -11.09
N MET A 582 -10.32 2.66 -10.02
CA MET A 582 -9.14 1.77 -9.96
C MET A 582 -9.40 0.36 -10.50
N PHE A 583 -10.55 0.10 -11.13
CA PHE A 583 -10.91 -1.18 -11.75
C PHE A 583 -10.83 -2.39 -10.79
N ILE A 584 -11.14 -2.16 -9.52
CA ILE A 584 -11.40 -3.21 -8.54
C ILE A 584 -12.88 -3.59 -8.58
N LEU A 585 -13.74 -2.59 -8.67
CA LEU A 585 -15.19 -2.75 -8.75
C LEU A 585 -15.72 -2.30 -10.12
N THR A 586 -16.94 -2.71 -10.43
CA THR A 586 -17.68 -2.24 -11.61
C THR A 586 -19.13 -2.00 -11.23
N GLU A 587 -19.68 -0.89 -11.71
CA GLU A 587 -21.09 -0.55 -11.53
C GLU A 587 -21.91 -1.15 -12.68
N THR A 588 -22.99 -1.86 -12.33
CA THR A 588 -23.93 -2.42 -13.31
C THR A 588 -24.87 -1.34 -13.85
N PRO A 589 -25.60 -1.58 -14.95
CA PRO A 589 -26.56 -0.60 -15.48
C PRO A 589 -27.62 -0.15 -14.46
N ASP A 590 -27.96 -1.01 -13.49
CA ASP A 590 -28.94 -0.74 -12.44
C ASP A 590 -28.34 -0.01 -11.22
N GLY A 591 -27.06 0.38 -11.27
CA GLY A 591 -26.36 1.07 -10.18
C GLY A 591 -25.89 0.14 -9.04
N ASN A 592 -25.93 -1.18 -9.23
CA ASN A 592 -25.38 -2.14 -8.29
C ASN A 592 -23.88 -2.34 -8.51
N ILE A 593 -23.18 -2.89 -7.52
CA ILE A 593 -21.74 -3.08 -7.53
C ILE A 593 -21.40 -4.55 -7.73
N SER A 594 -20.41 -4.80 -8.58
CA SER A 594 -19.84 -6.14 -8.81
C SER A 594 -18.32 -6.07 -8.80
N LEU A 595 -17.67 -7.23 -8.70
CA LEU A 595 -16.22 -7.33 -8.84
C LEU A 595 -15.82 -7.12 -10.31
N HIS A 596 -14.80 -6.30 -10.56
CA HIS A 596 -14.31 -6.10 -11.92
C HIS A 596 -13.69 -7.40 -12.44
N ALA A 597 -14.02 -7.79 -13.69
CA ALA A 597 -13.63 -9.08 -14.29
C ALA A 597 -12.13 -9.42 -14.19
N ARG A 598 -11.28 -8.38 -14.14
CA ARG A 598 -9.83 -8.50 -13.99
C ARG A 598 -9.36 -9.09 -12.66
N ILE A 599 -10.16 -9.04 -11.60
CA ILE A 599 -9.78 -9.53 -10.26
C ILE A 599 -10.53 -10.79 -9.83
N CYS A 600 -11.63 -11.17 -10.50
CA CYS A 600 -12.53 -12.21 -9.99
C CYS A 600 -11.86 -13.59 -9.81
N ASN A 601 -10.94 -13.97 -10.71
CA ASN A 601 -10.24 -15.26 -10.65
C ASN A 601 -8.83 -15.20 -10.03
N ASN A 602 -8.44 -14.06 -9.44
CA ASN A 602 -7.08 -13.85 -8.94
C ASN A 602 -6.95 -14.13 -7.44
N GLU A 603 -5.73 -14.43 -6.98
CA GLU A 603 -5.34 -14.48 -5.54
C GLU A 603 -5.80 -13.23 -4.74
N PHE A 604 -5.98 -12.11 -5.43
CA PHE A 604 -6.50 -10.86 -4.87
C PHE A 604 -7.84 -11.04 -4.16
N SER A 605 -8.78 -11.82 -4.71
CA SER A 605 -10.14 -11.93 -4.17
C SER A 605 -10.25 -12.89 -2.99
N ARG A 606 -9.20 -13.66 -2.66
CA ARG A 606 -9.32 -14.78 -1.69
C ARG A 606 -8.92 -14.43 -0.27
N ASN A 607 -8.09 -13.41 -0.08
CA ASN A 607 -7.44 -13.14 1.20
C ASN A 607 -7.39 -11.64 1.50
N THR A 608 -7.58 -11.29 2.78
CA THR A 608 -7.31 -9.95 3.32
C THR A 608 -5.87 -9.85 3.85
N THR A 609 -5.44 -8.62 4.16
CA THR A 609 -4.15 -8.33 4.82
C THR A 609 -4.26 -8.21 6.35
N LEU A 610 -5.46 -8.44 6.89
CA LEU A 610 -5.79 -8.30 8.30
C LEU A 610 -5.51 -9.59 9.07
N SER A 611 -5.37 -9.47 10.40
CA SER A 611 -5.26 -10.60 11.29
C SER A 611 -6.55 -11.44 11.29
N GLN A 612 -6.41 -12.76 11.54
CA GLN A 612 -7.55 -13.67 11.59
C GLN A 612 -8.61 -13.22 12.60
N ASN A 613 -8.15 -12.68 13.75
CA ASN A 613 -9.05 -12.19 14.79
C ASN A 613 -9.93 -11.04 14.30
N LEU A 614 -9.34 -10.09 13.57
CA LEU A 614 -10.09 -8.95 13.04
C LEU A 614 -11.02 -9.40 11.90
N VAL A 615 -10.56 -10.29 11.02
CA VAL A 615 -11.39 -10.88 9.97
C VAL A 615 -12.61 -11.59 10.55
N LEU A 616 -12.44 -12.43 11.58
CA LEU A 616 -13.55 -13.13 12.22
C LEU A 616 -14.57 -12.18 12.85
N LYS A 617 -14.11 -11.07 13.45
CA LYS A 617 -15.02 -10.04 13.96
C LYS A 617 -15.77 -9.33 12.85
N ILE A 618 -15.11 -9.02 11.73
CA ILE A 618 -15.76 -8.43 10.55
C ILE A 618 -16.81 -9.40 10.01
N ASP A 619 -16.47 -10.69 9.87
CA ASP A 619 -17.40 -11.73 9.41
C ASP A 619 -18.63 -11.82 10.32
N GLU A 620 -18.44 -11.83 11.63
CA GLU A 620 -19.52 -11.84 12.63
C GLU A 620 -20.39 -10.58 12.53
N LEU A 621 -19.78 -9.40 12.39
CA LEU A 621 -20.51 -8.15 12.24
C LEU A 621 -21.34 -8.11 10.94
N VAL A 622 -20.75 -8.50 9.81
CA VAL A 622 -21.47 -8.57 8.52
C VAL A 622 -22.62 -9.55 8.63
N LYS A 623 -22.40 -10.73 9.22
CA LYS A 623 -23.46 -11.73 9.44
C LYS A 623 -24.61 -11.15 10.29
N ASN A 624 -24.31 -10.50 11.41
CA ASN A 624 -25.32 -9.91 12.28
C ASN A 624 -26.15 -8.84 11.54
N ILE A 625 -25.50 -8.02 10.69
CA ILE A 625 -26.20 -7.02 9.88
C ILE A 625 -27.16 -7.68 8.89
N LEU A 626 -26.73 -8.75 8.21
CA LEU A 626 -27.57 -9.47 7.25
C LEU A 626 -28.75 -10.17 7.92
N GLU A 627 -28.53 -10.78 9.09
CA GLU A 627 -29.59 -11.41 9.89
C GLU A 627 -30.66 -10.40 10.32
N GLU A 628 -30.25 -9.22 10.82
CA GLU A 628 -31.19 -8.15 11.17
C GLU A 628 -31.90 -7.56 9.94
N ALA A 629 -31.22 -7.50 8.79
CA ALA A 629 -31.83 -7.11 7.53
C ALA A 629 -32.79 -8.15 6.94
N GLY A 630 -32.86 -9.37 7.52
CA GLY A 630 -33.64 -10.48 6.98
C GLY A 630 -33.11 -11.01 5.64
N SER A 631 -31.84 -10.76 5.32
CA SER A 631 -31.19 -11.19 4.08
C SER A 631 -30.57 -12.57 4.24
N ASP A 632 -30.98 -13.52 3.41
CA ASP A 632 -30.42 -14.88 3.35
C ASP A 632 -29.16 -14.99 2.45
N GLY A 633 -28.70 -13.87 1.89
CA GLY A 633 -27.55 -13.79 0.99
C GLY A 633 -27.89 -13.82 -0.49
N ASN A 634 -29.10 -14.27 -0.87
CA ASN A 634 -29.57 -14.26 -2.27
C ASN A 634 -30.10 -12.88 -2.69
N ASP A 635 -30.57 -12.10 -1.72
CA ASP A 635 -31.22 -10.80 -1.92
C ASP A 635 -30.29 -9.60 -1.69
N VAL A 636 -28.97 -9.79 -1.73
CA VAL A 636 -27.96 -8.74 -1.50
C VAL A 636 -27.99 -7.58 -2.50
N HIS A 637 -28.70 -7.77 -3.62
CA HIS A 637 -28.94 -6.77 -4.65
C HIS A 637 -30.17 -5.87 -4.34
N LEU A 638 -31.03 -6.28 -3.39
CA LEU A 638 -32.16 -5.48 -2.90
C LEU A 638 -31.70 -4.43 -1.88
N VAL A 639 -32.49 -3.38 -1.67
CA VAL A 639 -32.16 -2.29 -0.74
C VAL A 639 -32.62 -2.64 0.68
N TYR A 640 -31.69 -2.66 1.63
CA TYR A 640 -31.97 -2.78 3.08
C TYR A 640 -31.09 -1.82 3.90
N SER A 641 -30.60 -0.75 3.27
CA SER A 641 -29.78 0.28 3.92
C SER A 641 -30.45 0.94 5.12
N ASN A 642 -31.78 0.99 5.15
CA ASN A 642 -32.53 1.48 6.30
C ASN A 642 -32.41 0.59 7.55
N THR A 643 -32.10 -0.69 7.40
CA THR A 643 -31.79 -1.57 8.54
C THR A 643 -30.31 -1.43 8.92
N ILE A 644 -29.43 -1.14 7.97
CA ILE A 644 -28.00 -0.88 8.23
C ILE A 644 -27.81 0.44 9.01
N ASN A 645 -28.56 1.49 8.67
CA ASN A 645 -28.46 2.82 9.29
C ASN A 645 -28.63 2.78 10.82
N TYR A 646 -29.39 1.82 11.34
CA TYR A 646 -29.53 1.58 12.77
C TYR A 646 -28.18 1.41 13.48
N PHE A 647 -27.26 0.64 12.89
CA PHE A 647 -25.93 0.38 13.46
C PHE A 647 -25.03 1.62 13.51
N LEU A 648 -25.40 2.68 12.78
CA LEU A 648 -24.73 3.99 12.75
C LEU A 648 -25.50 5.08 13.53
N SER A 649 -26.53 4.70 14.29
CA SER A 649 -27.37 5.64 15.04
C SER A 649 -26.59 6.50 16.04
N ASN A 650 -25.44 6.03 16.52
CA ASN A 650 -24.52 6.78 17.37
C ASN A 650 -23.89 8.00 16.68
N LEU A 651 -23.85 8.03 15.34
CA LEU A 651 -23.32 9.16 14.56
C LEU A 651 -24.39 10.24 14.30
N ILE A 652 -25.66 9.95 14.57
CA ILE A 652 -26.79 10.84 14.30
C ILE A 652 -26.94 11.86 15.44
N THR A 653 -27.06 13.14 15.08
CA THR A 653 -27.40 14.21 16.03
C THR A 653 -28.77 14.81 15.71
N ILE A 654 -29.50 15.21 16.77
CA ILE A 654 -30.80 15.89 16.65
C ILE A 654 -30.69 17.18 15.83
N GLU A 655 -29.57 17.88 15.93
CA GLU A 655 -29.34 19.14 15.21
C GLU A 655 -29.19 18.91 13.71
N ASN A 656 -28.47 17.86 13.30
CA ASN A 656 -28.30 17.52 11.89
C ASN A 656 -29.63 17.06 11.28
N ILE A 657 -30.33 16.10 11.91
CA ILE A 657 -31.62 15.62 11.39
C ILE A 657 -32.67 16.74 11.30
N LYS A 658 -32.71 17.69 12.26
CA LYS A 658 -33.60 18.86 12.20
C LYS A 658 -33.26 19.83 11.08
N ARG A 659 -31.98 20.02 10.79
CA ARG A 659 -31.54 20.87 9.67
C ARG A 659 -31.95 20.21 8.37
N ASP A 660 -31.56 18.95 8.18
CA ASP A 660 -31.77 18.24 6.93
C ASP A 660 -33.27 17.99 6.66
N LEU A 661 -34.08 17.72 7.70
CA LEU A 661 -35.55 17.65 7.56
C LEU A 661 -36.16 18.98 7.13
N ARG A 662 -35.64 20.11 7.63
CA ARG A 662 -36.11 21.44 7.20
C ARG A 662 -35.71 21.73 5.77
N ASP A 663 -34.46 21.47 5.40
CA ASP A 663 -33.95 21.75 4.06
C ASP A 663 -34.70 20.91 3.00
N VAL A 664 -34.83 19.60 3.22
CA VAL A 664 -35.61 18.72 2.34
C VAL A 664 -37.10 19.08 2.36
N GLY A 665 -37.65 19.40 3.54
CA GLY A 665 -39.04 19.79 3.67
C GLY A 665 -39.37 21.07 2.92
N ASP A 666 -38.52 22.09 3.00
CA ASP A 666 -38.68 23.35 2.25
C ASP A 666 -38.58 23.09 0.74
N PHE A 667 -37.64 22.25 0.32
CA PHE A 667 -37.52 21.81 -1.07
C PHE A 667 -38.80 21.12 -1.56
N MET A 668 -39.27 20.09 -0.85
CA MET A 668 -40.47 19.34 -1.20
C MET A 668 -41.71 20.24 -1.18
N GLY A 669 -41.81 21.16 -0.22
CA GLY A 669 -42.90 22.13 -0.15
C GLY A 669 -42.93 23.05 -1.37
N ASN A 670 -41.77 23.51 -1.83
CA ASN A 670 -41.65 24.30 -3.06
C ASN A 670 -41.95 23.48 -4.32
N ALA A 671 -41.52 22.22 -4.36
CA ALA A 671 -41.84 21.30 -5.44
C ALA A 671 -43.36 21.07 -5.55
N ILE A 672 -44.04 20.74 -4.44
CA ILE A 672 -45.49 20.55 -4.41
C ILE A 672 -46.24 21.83 -4.83
N ARG A 673 -45.83 23.01 -4.35
CA ARG A 673 -46.42 24.29 -4.80
C ARG A 673 -46.25 24.52 -6.29
N SER A 674 -45.15 24.05 -6.88
CA SER A 674 -44.90 24.14 -8.32
C SER A 674 -45.76 23.14 -9.09
N LEU A 675 -45.91 21.91 -8.59
CA LEU A 675 -46.83 20.90 -9.16
C LEU A 675 -48.27 21.41 -9.22
N ILE A 676 -48.73 22.14 -8.19
CA ILE A 676 -50.07 22.76 -8.17
C ILE A 676 -50.24 23.79 -9.32
N LYS A 677 -49.16 24.48 -9.71
CA LYS A 677 -49.16 25.49 -10.78
C LYS A 677 -49.02 24.87 -12.18
N LEU A 678 -48.23 23.80 -12.31
CA LEU A 678 -47.84 23.16 -13.58
C LEU A 678 -48.85 22.09 -14.07
N HIS A 679 -50.12 22.20 -13.66
CA HIS A 679 -51.19 21.19 -13.75
C HIS A 679 -51.32 20.39 -15.08
N ASP A 680 -50.85 20.93 -16.21
CA ASP A 680 -50.89 20.29 -17.53
C ASP A 680 -49.52 19.85 -18.11
N GLN A 681 -48.40 20.13 -17.44
CA GLN A 681 -47.04 19.84 -17.89
C GLN A 681 -46.46 18.60 -17.17
N ILE A 682 -46.83 17.41 -17.65
CA ILE A 682 -46.47 16.12 -17.04
C ILE A 682 -44.95 15.90 -16.96
N ASN A 683 -44.19 16.29 -17.99
CA ASN A 683 -42.73 16.08 -18.01
C ASN A 683 -42.02 16.94 -16.97
N ASP A 684 -42.40 18.21 -16.84
CA ASP A 684 -41.85 19.12 -15.83
C ASP A 684 -42.23 18.67 -14.41
N SER A 685 -43.44 18.14 -14.25
CA SER A 685 -43.91 17.56 -12.98
C SER A 685 -43.11 16.32 -12.56
N ARG A 686 -42.83 15.41 -13.49
CA ARG A 686 -41.98 14.24 -13.24
C ARG A 686 -40.56 14.64 -12.87
N MET A 687 -39.99 15.63 -13.54
CA MET A 687 -38.66 16.14 -13.22
C MET A 687 -38.60 16.73 -11.80
N LEU A 688 -39.63 17.46 -11.36
CA LEU A 688 -39.71 17.99 -9.99
C LEU A 688 -39.76 16.89 -8.95
N VAL A 689 -40.57 15.84 -9.16
CA VAL A 689 -40.64 14.70 -8.24
C VAL A 689 -39.31 13.93 -8.21
N ALA A 690 -38.67 13.72 -9.36
CA ALA A 690 -37.35 13.09 -9.43
C ALA A 690 -36.27 13.90 -8.70
N ASN A 691 -36.31 15.24 -8.77
CA ASN A 691 -35.42 16.10 -8.01
C ASN A 691 -35.72 16.04 -6.50
N GLY A 692 -37.00 15.96 -6.10
CA GLY A 692 -37.37 15.77 -4.70
C GLY A 692 -36.86 14.46 -4.11
N LYS A 693 -36.97 13.37 -4.87
CA LYS A 693 -36.33 12.09 -4.54
C LYS A 693 -34.83 12.24 -4.36
N ARG A 694 -34.14 12.89 -5.30
CA ARG A 694 -32.69 13.12 -5.21
C ARG A 694 -32.32 13.89 -3.93
N GLU A 695 -33.04 14.96 -3.63
CA GLU A 695 -32.81 15.79 -2.43
C GLU A 695 -33.00 14.98 -1.13
N TYR A 696 -34.03 14.14 -1.08
CA TYR A 696 -34.25 13.21 0.02
C TYR A 696 -33.10 12.18 0.12
N GLU A 697 -32.72 11.56 -0.99
CA GLU A 697 -31.68 10.55 -1.03
C GLU A 697 -30.31 11.10 -0.61
N GLU A 698 -30.01 12.36 -0.95
CA GLU A 698 -28.76 13.03 -0.60
C GLU A 698 -28.68 13.45 0.88
N ASN A 699 -29.79 13.89 1.47
CA ASN A 699 -29.76 14.54 2.79
C ASN A 699 -30.43 13.76 3.93
N LEU A 700 -31.39 12.87 3.65
CA LEU A 700 -32.19 12.20 4.68
C LEU A 700 -32.12 10.67 4.67
N SER A 701 -31.72 10.04 3.56
CA SER A 701 -31.71 8.58 3.46
C SER A 701 -30.79 7.89 4.48
N CYS A 702 -29.73 8.57 4.95
CA CYS A 702 -28.83 8.05 6.00
C CYS A 702 -29.48 7.97 7.39
N TYR A 703 -30.61 8.64 7.60
CA TYR A 703 -31.41 8.59 8.83
C TYR A 703 -32.61 7.66 8.73
N GLU A 704 -32.91 7.13 7.53
CA GLU A 704 -34.05 6.22 7.36
C GLU A 704 -33.79 4.95 8.17
N MET A 705 -34.74 4.59 9.04
CA MET A 705 -34.74 3.33 9.76
C MET A 705 -35.92 2.46 9.33
N ASN A 706 -35.71 1.14 9.37
CA ASN A 706 -36.81 0.19 9.22
C ASN A 706 -37.84 0.42 10.35
N TYR A 707 -39.14 0.31 10.03
CA TYR A 707 -40.20 0.63 10.98
C TYR A 707 -40.18 -0.27 12.23
N HIS A 708 -39.78 -1.53 12.09
CA HIS A 708 -39.64 -2.45 13.23
C HIS A 708 -38.58 -1.98 14.23
N VAL A 709 -37.48 -1.38 13.75
CA VAL A 709 -36.43 -0.79 14.60
C VAL A 709 -37.00 0.39 15.40
N LEU A 710 -37.83 1.22 14.77
CA LEU A 710 -38.44 2.37 15.45
C LEU A 710 -39.52 1.96 16.46
N GLN A 711 -40.27 0.89 16.19
CA GLN A 711 -41.31 0.38 17.09
C GLN A 711 -40.73 -0.32 18.33
N ASP A 712 -39.60 -1.01 18.19
CA ASP A 712 -38.93 -1.74 19.27
C ASP A 712 -37.62 -1.04 19.68
N ALA A 713 -37.68 0.29 19.84
CA ALA A 713 -36.51 1.13 20.09
C ALA A 713 -35.68 0.67 21.32
N ASP A 714 -36.33 0.08 22.33
CA ASP A 714 -35.67 -0.44 23.52
C ASP A 714 -34.82 -1.69 23.23
N ARG A 715 -35.32 -2.65 22.44
CA ARG A 715 -34.54 -3.81 22.00
C ARG A 715 -33.30 -3.40 21.21
N TYR A 716 -33.45 -2.34 20.43
CA TYR A 716 -32.39 -1.81 19.56
C TYR A 716 -31.53 -0.75 20.28
N GLU A 717 -31.72 -0.47 21.56
CA GLU A 717 -30.94 0.54 22.31
C GLU A 717 -30.91 1.93 21.62
N LEU A 718 -31.95 2.27 20.87
CA LEU A 718 -32.05 3.52 20.15
C LEU A 718 -32.32 4.67 21.13
N SER A 719 -31.61 5.78 20.99
CA SER A 719 -31.83 6.94 21.87
C SER A 719 -33.27 7.44 21.77
N VAL A 720 -33.98 7.42 22.91
CA VAL A 720 -35.36 7.92 23.04
C VAL A 720 -35.48 9.38 22.56
N ALA A 721 -34.41 10.18 22.70
CA ALA A 721 -34.39 11.56 22.25
C ALA A 721 -34.34 11.71 20.71
N LEU A 722 -33.84 10.71 19.98
CA LEU A 722 -33.81 10.70 18.51
C LEU A 722 -35.15 10.26 17.91
N LEU A 723 -35.88 9.39 18.61
CA LEU A 723 -37.05 8.69 18.09
C LEU A 723 -38.11 9.61 17.42
N PRO A 724 -38.50 10.76 18.00
CA PRO A 724 -39.48 11.65 17.36
C PRO A 724 -39.01 12.19 15.99
N TYR A 725 -37.71 12.39 15.82
CA TYR A 725 -37.13 12.93 14.59
C TYR A 725 -36.96 11.85 13.52
N LEU A 726 -36.63 10.63 13.92
CA LEU A 726 -36.54 9.48 13.01
C LEU A 726 -37.93 9.10 12.46
N TRP A 727 -38.98 9.19 13.28
CA TRP A 727 -40.36 9.07 12.80
C TRP A 727 -40.72 10.14 11.78
N LYS A 728 -40.27 11.40 11.97
CA LYS A 728 -40.45 12.47 10.96
C LYS A 728 -39.71 12.19 9.65
N VAL A 729 -38.52 11.58 9.71
CA VAL A 729 -37.84 11.09 8.50
C VAL A 729 -38.70 10.03 7.81
N ARG A 730 -39.26 9.07 8.54
CA ARG A 730 -40.17 8.06 7.97
C ARG A 730 -41.42 8.69 7.35
N GLN A 731 -41.94 9.77 7.93
CA GLN A 731 -43.05 10.55 7.36
C GLN A 731 -42.67 11.23 6.04
N ILE A 732 -41.42 11.73 5.88
CA ILE A 732 -40.90 12.20 4.60
C ILE A 732 -40.82 11.07 3.58
N VAL A 733 -40.30 9.89 3.96
CA VAL A 733 -40.26 8.71 3.07
C VAL A 733 -41.66 8.33 2.58
N HIS A 734 -42.65 8.39 3.48
CA HIS A 734 -44.04 8.15 3.12
C HIS A 734 -44.57 9.18 2.10
N LEU A 735 -44.28 10.48 2.33
CA LEU A 735 -44.65 11.56 1.41
C LEU A 735 -44.00 11.38 0.02
N GLU A 736 -42.72 11.03 -0.01
CA GLU A 736 -41.96 10.79 -1.24
C GLU A 736 -42.55 9.61 -2.03
N ASN A 737 -42.82 8.48 -1.37
CA ASN A 737 -43.43 7.31 -1.99
C ASN A 737 -44.78 7.65 -2.64
N ILE A 738 -45.63 8.42 -1.95
CA ILE A 738 -46.90 8.89 -2.54
C ILE A 738 -46.63 9.72 -3.80
N LEU A 739 -45.70 10.68 -3.76
CA LEU A 739 -45.37 11.51 -4.92
C LEU A 739 -44.82 10.68 -6.08
N ILE A 740 -43.95 9.70 -5.84
CA ILE A 740 -43.43 8.82 -6.89
C ILE A 740 -44.58 8.03 -7.53
N ILE A 741 -45.41 7.40 -6.72
CA ILE A 741 -46.53 6.58 -7.21
C ILE A 741 -47.49 7.44 -8.04
N LEU A 742 -47.78 8.68 -7.62
CA LEU A 742 -48.68 9.60 -8.32
C LEU A 742 -48.24 9.94 -9.76
N TYR A 743 -46.93 9.99 -10.04
CA TYR A 743 -46.40 10.48 -11.31
C TYR A 743 -45.70 9.41 -12.16
N PHE A 744 -45.28 8.31 -11.56
CA PHE A 744 -44.49 7.26 -12.19
C PHE A 744 -45.13 5.87 -12.16
N ALA A 745 -46.12 5.63 -11.30
CA ALA A 745 -46.77 4.32 -11.19
C ALA A 745 -48.24 4.36 -11.66
N ASP A 746 -48.85 3.18 -11.75
CA ASP A 746 -50.25 3.02 -12.09
C ASP A 746 -51.15 2.99 -10.84
N LYS A 747 -52.47 2.95 -11.08
CA LYS A 747 -53.49 2.92 -10.04
C LYS A 747 -53.41 1.65 -9.18
N GLU A 748 -52.96 0.53 -9.74
CA GLU A 748 -52.81 -0.75 -9.05
C GLU A 748 -51.67 -0.70 -8.02
N THR A 749 -50.55 -0.09 -8.37
CA THR A 749 -49.42 0.15 -7.47
C THR A 749 -49.85 1.01 -6.28
N MET A 750 -50.64 2.05 -6.53
CA MET A 750 -51.15 2.92 -5.46
C MET A 750 -52.12 2.19 -4.52
N ASN A 751 -53.01 1.34 -5.05
CA ASN A 751 -53.89 0.50 -4.23
C ASN A 751 -53.09 -0.48 -3.36
N SER A 752 -52.07 -1.10 -3.94
CA SER A 752 -51.18 -2.03 -3.24
C SER A 752 -50.45 -1.32 -2.11
N TYR A 753 -49.92 -0.11 -2.36
CA TYR A 753 -49.26 0.70 -1.34
C TYR A 753 -50.20 1.10 -0.20
N ILE A 754 -51.40 1.57 -0.51
CA ILE A 754 -52.41 1.92 0.51
C ILE A 754 -52.78 0.69 1.34
N SER A 755 -53.04 -0.45 0.70
CA SER A 755 -53.37 -1.69 1.40
C SER A 755 -52.23 -2.20 2.29
N MET A 756 -50.97 -2.03 1.87
CA MET A 756 -49.80 -2.39 2.67
C MET A 756 -49.75 -1.58 3.98
N LEU A 757 -49.95 -0.26 3.89
CA LEU A 757 -49.96 0.61 5.07
C LEU A 757 -51.06 0.23 6.05
N GLU A 758 -52.24 -0.14 5.57
CA GLU A 758 -53.36 -0.58 6.43
C GLU A 758 -53.08 -1.88 7.17
N ASN A 759 -52.24 -2.76 6.61
CA ASN A 759 -51.92 -4.07 7.17
C ASN A 759 -50.77 -4.04 8.20
N GLU A 760 -49.92 -3.01 8.20
CA GLU A 760 -48.68 -2.98 8.99
C GLU A 760 -48.79 -2.22 10.34
N GLY A 761 -49.95 -1.69 10.71
CA GLY A 761 -50.23 -1.17 12.06
C GLY A 761 -49.49 0.12 12.49
N PHE A 762 -48.58 0.67 11.67
CA PHE A 762 -47.81 1.88 11.98
C PHE A 762 -48.40 3.18 11.41
N VAL A 763 -49.59 3.13 10.80
CA VAL A 763 -50.32 4.29 10.25
C VAL A 763 -50.52 5.40 11.28
N HIS A 764 -50.71 5.02 12.55
CA HIS A 764 -50.88 5.96 13.65
C HIS A 764 -49.63 6.82 13.87
N GLU A 765 -48.43 6.21 13.83
CA GLU A 765 -47.15 6.91 14.01
C GLU A 765 -46.80 7.82 12.81
N LEU A 766 -47.29 7.47 11.62
CA LEU A 766 -47.21 8.35 10.46
C LEU A 766 -48.20 9.51 10.50
N ASN A 767 -49.26 9.46 11.31
CA ASN A 767 -50.32 10.48 11.36
C ASN A 767 -50.91 10.82 9.97
N THR A 768 -51.21 9.77 9.19
CA THR A 768 -51.55 9.84 7.75
C THR A 768 -53.01 9.45 7.41
N CYS A 769 -53.84 9.12 8.41
CA CYS A 769 -55.21 8.64 8.19
C CYS A 769 -56.05 9.55 7.24
N GLU A 770 -56.05 10.87 7.48
CA GLU A 770 -56.81 11.81 6.63
C GLU A 770 -56.27 11.88 5.19
N LEU A 771 -54.95 11.75 5.04
CA LEU A 771 -54.29 11.75 3.73
C LEU A 771 -54.65 10.50 2.93
N LEU A 772 -54.62 9.32 3.57
CA LEU A 772 -54.99 8.04 2.96
C LEU A 772 -56.45 8.01 2.51
N ASP A 773 -57.37 8.48 3.35
CA ASP A 773 -58.80 8.57 2.98
C ASP A 773 -59.00 9.46 1.75
N SER A 774 -58.26 10.56 1.69
CA SER A 774 -58.33 11.49 0.56
C SER A 774 -57.80 10.86 -0.73
N LEU A 775 -56.68 10.13 -0.66
CA LEU A 775 -56.10 9.42 -1.80
C LEU A 775 -57.08 8.38 -2.36
N LYS A 776 -57.73 7.59 -1.50
CA LYS A 776 -58.76 6.61 -1.91
C LYS A 776 -59.93 7.27 -2.62
N VAL A 777 -60.42 8.39 -2.09
CA VAL A 777 -61.49 9.17 -2.72
C VAL A 777 -61.04 9.67 -4.09
N SER A 778 -59.88 10.32 -4.19
CA SER A 778 -59.38 10.89 -5.44
C SER A 778 -59.16 9.85 -6.54
N GLN A 779 -58.65 8.66 -6.19
CA GLN A 779 -58.54 7.52 -7.10
C GLN A 779 -59.86 7.08 -7.72
N ALA A 780 -60.98 7.23 -7.01
CA ALA A 780 -62.29 6.87 -7.53
C ALA A 780 -62.78 7.84 -8.63
N PHE A 781 -62.26 9.07 -8.64
CA PHE A 781 -62.75 10.16 -9.50
C PHE A 781 -61.76 10.61 -10.59
N HIS A 782 -60.47 10.31 -10.47
CA HIS A 782 -59.44 10.77 -11.40
C HIS A 782 -58.64 9.60 -12.02
N GLU A 783 -58.47 9.62 -13.34
CA GLU A 783 -57.55 8.69 -14.04
C GLU A 783 -56.07 8.96 -13.70
N ASN A 784 -55.72 10.23 -13.43
CA ASN A 784 -54.39 10.62 -12.94
C ASN A 784 -54.54 11.46 -11.66
N VAL A 785 -54.38 10.80 -10.52
CA VAL A 785 -54.51 11.39 -9.18
C VAL A 785 -53.47 12.49 -8.93
N GLY A 786 -52.32 12.45 -9.61
CA GLY A 786 -51.30 13.51 -9.55
C GLY A 786 -51.76 14.86 -10.13
N LYS A 787 -52.89 14.89 -10.85
CA LYS A 787 -53.53 16.14 -11.28
C LYS A 787 -54.50 16.69 -10.24
N ASP A 788 -54.92 15.95 -9.23
CA ASP A 788 -55.87 16.44 -8.23
C ASP A 788 -55.22 17.50 -7.32
N LYS A 789 -55.60 18.76 -7.52
CA LYS A 789 -55.11 19.89 -6.72
C LYS A 789 -55.48 19.75 -5.24
N VAL A 790 -56.59 19.08 -4.90
CA VAL A 790 -57.00 18.85 -3.52
C VAL A 790 -56.00 17.92 -2.84
N ILE A 791 -55.56 16.85 -3.52
CA ILE A 791 -54.53 15.94 -3.01
C ILE A 791 -53.20 16.65 -2.82
N LEU A 792 -52.74 17.43 -3.81
CA LEU A 792 -51.48 18.18 -3.69
C LEU A 792 -51.51 19.19 -2.51
N LEU A 793 -52.65 19.85 -2.27
CA LEU A 793 -52.83 20.72 -1.11
C LEU A 793 -52.80 19.95 0.21
N LYS A 794 -53.39 18.75 0.26
CA LYS A 794 -53.33 17.88 1.45
C LYS A 794 -51.92 17.36 1.73
N LEU A 795 -51.16 16.99 0.70
CA LEU A 795 -49.74 16.62 0.82
C LEU A 795 -48.90 17.79 1.37
N LEU A 796 -49.14 19.01 0.88
CA LEU A 796 -48.49 20.21 1.40
C LEU A 796 -48.90 20.50 2.86
N GLY A 797 -50.16 20.25 3.22
CA GLY A 797 -50.65 20.37 4.60
C GLY A 797 -49.99 19.36 5.55
N TYR A 798 -49.89 18.10 5.13
CA TYR A 798 -49.21 17.03 5.88
C TYR A 798 -47.74 17.38 6.14
N LEU A 799 -47.02 17.84 5.12
CA LEU A 799 -45.63 18.29 5.26
C LEU A 799 -45.47 19.42 6.29
N ASN A 800 -46.26 20.48 6.20
CA ASN A 800 -46.09 21.66 7.07
C ASN A 800 -46.57 21.41 8.51
N ASN A 801 -47.69 20.71 8.68
CA ASN A 801 -48.37 20.63 9.98
C ASN A 801 -47.97 19.40 10.80
N VAL A 802 -47.55 18.32 10.13
CA VAL A 802 -47.16 17.06 10.77
C VAL A 802 -45.63 16.93 10.78
N ILE A 803 -45.01 16.99 9.61
CA ILE A 803 -43.58 16.67 9.48
C ILE A 803 -42.69 17.80 10.03
N LEU A 804 -42.90 19.04 9.59
CA LEU A 804 -42.02 20.18 9.92
C LEU A 804 -42.33 20.88 11.26
N ASN A 805 -43.33 20.40 11.99
CA ASN A 805 -43.75 20.97 13.27
C ASN A 805 -42.92 20.36 14.43
N PHE A 806 -41.74 20.92 14.71
CA PHE A 806 -40.76 20.37 15.68
C PHE A 806 -40.93 20.84 17.12
#